data_AF-A0A915EFA4-F1
#
_entry.id   AF-A0A915EFA4-F1
#
_cell.length_a   1.000
_cell.length_b   1.000
_cell.length_c   1.000
_cell.angle_alpha   90.00
_cell.angle_beta   90.00
_cell.angle_gamma   90.00
#
_symmetry.space_group_name_H-M   'P 1'
#
loop_
_entity.id
_entity.type
_entity.pdbx_description
1 polymer ?
#
loop_
_entity_poly.entity_id
_entity_poly.type
_entity_poly.pdbx_seq_one_letter_code
_entity_poly.pdbx_strand_id
1 'polypeptide(L)'
;MPKRCAIIGAGVSGLPSIRWALAYGIEPVAFELTKSIGGLWKYKPNETELGSVMKSTIINTSKEMTAYSDFPPPPSFANFMHNRQMLKYFQMYADHHQLHKYIRFEHTVLSVQRSPHYSTTGQWTLEYKTPDGLVKQELFDCVLLCQGHHAKPNLTGTDWKDHVGYEDTTNVVVGMGNSAVDVAVELSRIGKQVYLSTRRGSWIMNRVGSYGQPYDMEVSTRFAMKYTPTWLTKKMLYKRLQQRFDHAKFGLMPKHGILSQHATVNDELPNRIISGTVIVKPNIKEYTATGVLWEDGTERQVDNVILCTGYLFDFNLVENGQLIKVKDNYTPLFKYMYPAELLDHNTLGIIGLAQPLGSIMPISEMQARVFFEMFTGASKLPGKEAMLADIQYKQDQISKRYVDYVDFMDDLAGLIDCIPRPLDYIFTDPKLAQKLVFQANVAYVYRLRGNHTWSGARDAIMTVQKRSDEAFKGRDVGIKPSSNYMTQYVFASIFMLMPKRCAIIGAGVSGLPSIRWALAYGIEPVAFELTESIGGLWKYKPNETELSSVMKSTIINTSKEMTAYSDFPPPPSFANFMHNRQMLKYFQMYADHHQLHKYIRFEHTVLSVQRSPHYSTTGQWTLEYKTLDGLVKQELFDCVLLCQGHHAKPNLTGTDWKGKDIFQGKIIHSHSYKDHVGYEDTTNVVVGMGNSAVDVAVELSRIGKQVYLSTRRGAWILSKVGSYGQPYDMELLSRFRMKYFNAIAPAWLVEKMVKKQLQHRFDHAKYGVMPKHGVWSQHGTVSDELPNRIVSGTVIVKPNIKEYTATGVLWEDGTESQVDNVILCTGYLFDFNLVENGQLIKVKDNYTPLFKYMYPAELLDHNTLGIIGLIQPIGSIMPIAEMQARVFFEIFTGASKLPKKEVILDDIYYKHMQMSQRYVHSLRHTVQVDYIQFMDELAGLIDCIPRPLDYIFTDPKGNHTWSGARDAIMTVQKRSDEAFKGRDVGIEPSSNYATQYVFASIFMLPLNCKPLHHQSTQISFILGVHFTLLN
;
A
#
# COMPACT_ATOMS: atom_id res chain seq x y z
N MET A 1 30.80 -9.58 -53.28
CA MET A 1 29.35 -9.84 -53.42
C MET A 1 28.67 -9.41 -52.13
N PRO A 2 27.41 -8.92 -52.15
CA PRO A 2 26.67 -8.67 -50.93
C PRO A 2 26.55 -9.97 -50.12
N LYS A 3 26.63 -9.87 -48.79
CA LYS A 3 26.36 -11.02 -47.91
C LYS A 3 24.90 -11.43 -48.09
N ARG A 4 24.62 -12.73 -48.09
CA ARG A 4 23.28 -13.31 -48.31
C ARG A 4 22.72 -13.90 -47.01
N CYS A 5 21.45 -13.66 -46.74
CA CYS A 5 20.74 -14.19 -45.57
C CYS A 5 19.56 -15.06 -45.99
N ALA A 6 19.48 -16.30 -45.48
CA ALA A 6 18.28 -17.11 -45.62
C ALA A 6 17.30 -16.80 -44.48
N ILE A 7 16.04 -16.53 -44.82
CA ILE A 7 14.98 -16.26 -43.83
C ILE A 7 13.91 -17.35 -43.98
N ILE A 8 13.66 -18.12 -42.93
CA ILE A 8 12.72 -19.24 -42.98
C ILE A 8 11.36 -18.80 -42.44
N GLY A 9 10.40 -18.61 -43.35
CA GLY A 9 9.04 -18.13 -43.09
C GLY A 9 8.85 -16.64 -43.39
N ALA A 10 7.70 -16.29 -43.99
CA ALA A 10 7.28 -14.92 -44.31
C ALA A 10 6.06 -14.48 -43.46
N GLY A 11 6.05 -14.90 -42.20
CA GLY A 11 5.07 -14.48 -41.19
C GLY A 11 5.44 -13.16 -40.50
N VAL A 12 4.89 -12.96 -39.30
CA VAL A 12 5.12 -11.78 -38.45
C VAL A 12 6.59 -11.48 -38.21
N SER A 13 7.42 -12.51 -38.03
CA SER A 13 8.85 -12.34 -37.79
C SER A 13 9.66 -12.26 -39.09
N GLY A 14 9.20 -12.93 -40.15
CA GLY A 14 9.89 -12.97 -41.44
C GLY A 14 9.90 -11.64 -42.18
N LEU A 15 8.74 -10.98 -42.26
CA LEU A 15 8.59 -9.70 -42.97
C LEU A 15 9.55 -8.61 -42.44
N PRO A 16 9.61 -8.31 -41.12
CA PRO A 16 10.57 -7.33 -40.62
C PRO A 16 12.01 -7.81 -40.79
N SER A 17 12.30 -9.12 -40.73
CA SER A 17 13.65 -9.65 -41.02
C SER A 17 14.10 -9.36 -42.46
N ILE A 18 13.23 -9.52 -43.47
CA ILE A 18 13.56 -9.18 -44.87
C ILE A 18 13.86 -7.69 -44.97
N ARG A 19 12.96 -6.85 -44.43
CA ARG A 19 13.12 -5.40 -44.42
C ARG A 19 14.45 -4.98 -43.77
N TRP A 20 14.84 -5.63 -42.69
CA TRP A 20 16.03 -5.24 -41.93
C TRP A 20 17.31 -5.76 -42.56
N ALA A 21 17.29 -6.95 -43.18
CA ALA A 21 18.40 -7.39 -44.03
C ALA A 21 18.75 -6.32 -45.07
N LEU A 22 17.73 -5.81 -45.79
CA LEU A 22 17.90 -4.76 -46.80
C LEU A 22 18.45 -3.46 -46.22
N ALA A 23 17.95 -3.04 -45.05
CA ALA A 23 18.41 -1.81 -44.40
C ALA A 23 19.90 -1.86 -44.02
N TYR A 24 20.43 -3.04 -43.70
CA TYR A 24 21.85 -3.27 -43.40
C TYR A 24 22.68 -3.72 -44.63
N GLY A 25 22.12 -3.64 -45.85
CA GLY A 25 22.83 -3.99 -47.08
C GLY A 25 23.09 -5.49 -47.28
N ILE A 26 22.33 -6.35 -46.60
CA ILE A 26 22.35 -7.80 -46.74
C ILE A 26 21.28 -8.20 -47.76
N GLU A 27 21.58 -9.15 -48.65
CA GLU A 27 20.61 -9.68 -49.62
C GLU A 27 19.77 -10.79 -48.99
N PRO A 28 18.47 -10.58 -48.71
CA PRO A 28 17.62 -11.61 -48.12
C PRO A 28 17.06 -12.55 -49.19
N VAL A 29 16.96 -13.83 -48.84
CA VAL A 29 16.14 -14.82 -49.55
C VAL A 29 15.23 -15.48 -48.53
N ALA A 30 13.95 -15.12 -48.55
CA ALA A 30 12.95 -15.70 -47.68
C ALA A 30 12.29 -16.92 -48.33
N PHE A 31 12.17 -18.01 -47.58
CA PHE A 31 11.51 -19.24 -47.99
C PHE A 31 10.18 -19.35 -47.25
N GLU A 32 9.07 -19.29 -47.98
CA GLU A 32 7.72 -19.40 -47.44
C GLU A 32 7.08 -20.68 -47.97
N LEU A 33 6.64 -21.54 -47.06
CA LEU A 33 6.04 -22.82 -47.39
C LEU A 33 4.70 -22.66 -48.12
N THR A 34 3.96 -21.60 -47.82
CA THR A 34 2.64 -21.35 -48.42
C THR A 34 2.72 -20.42 -49.63
N LYS A 35 1.60 -20.27 -50.34
CA LYS A 35 1.45 -19.34 -51.46
C LYS A 35 1.30 -17.85 -51.09
N SER A 36 1.46 -17.49 -49.82
CA SER A 36 1.21 -16.11 -49.36
C SER A 36 1.88 -15.80 -48.03
N ILE A 37 2.14 -14.51 -47.79
CA ILE A 37 2.64 -14.02 -46.50
C ILE A 37 1.60 -14.10 -45.37
N GLY A 38 2.06 -13.86 -44.15
CA GLY A 38 1.21 -13.66 -42.97
C GLY A 38 1.19 -14.83 -41.97
N GLY A 39 1.62 -16.03 -42.40
CA GLY A 39 1.77 -17.21 -41.55
C GLY A 39 0.50 -17.50 -40.74
N LEU A 40 0.64 -17.57 -39.41
CA LEU A 40 -0.43 -17.85 -38.45
C LEU A 40 -1.70 -17.00 -38.67
N TRP A 41 -1.56 -15.71 -39.00
CA TRP A 41 -2.68 -14.76 -39.09
C TRP A 41 -3.56 -14.94 -40.32
N LYS A 42 -3.13 -15.76 -41.28
CA LYS A 42 -3.98 -16.17 -42.39
C LYS A 42 -4.89 -17.30 -41.91
N TYR A 43 -6.20 -17.02 -41.87
CA TYR A 43 -7.21 -18.03 -41.58
C TYR A 43 -7.21 -19.12 -42.66
N LYS A 44 -7.12 -20.38 -42.24
CA LYS A 44 -7.09 -21.56 -43.09
C LYS A 44 -8.14 -22.57 -42.56
N PRO A 45 -9.29 -22.71 -43.23
CA PRO A 45 -10.40 -23.52 -42.71
C PRO A 45 -10.07 -25.02 -42.66
N ASN A 46 -9.24 -25.53 -43.59
CA ASN A 46 -9.04 -26.97 -43.77
C ASN A 46 -7.59 -27.44 -43.47
N GLU A 47 -6.73 -26.57 -42.94
CA GLU A 47 -5.29 -26.86 -42.78
C GLU A 47 -4.93 -26.94 -41.29
N THR A 48 -4.44 -28.12 -40.88
CA THR A 48 -4.09 -28.45 -39.48
C THR A 48 -2.58 -28.41 -39.21
N GLU A 49 -1.75 -28.71 -40.23
CA GLU A 49 -0.31 -28.90 -40.04
C GLU A 49 0.49 -27.59 -39.93
N LEU A 50 0.01 -26.49 -40.52
CA LEU A 50 0.78 -25.24 -40.68
C LEU A 50 0.45 -24.13 -39.68
N GLY A 51 -0.34 -24.44 -38.63
CA GLY A 51 -0.85 -23.45 -37.69
C GLY A 51 -1.81 -22.43 -38.35
N SER A 52 -2.90 -22.08 -37.66
CA SER A 52 -3.81 -21.04 -38.14
C SER A 52 -4.57 -20.40 -36.99
N VAL A 53 -4.84 -19.10 -37.10
CA VAL A 53 -5.81 -18.41 -36.25
C VAL A 53 -7.23 -18.98 -36.41
N MET A 54 -8.09 -18.75 -35.43
CA MET A 54 -9.53 -19.01 -35.56
C MET A 54 -10.16 -17.95 -36.48
N LYS A 55 -11.34 -18.27 -37.02
CA LYS A 55 -12.06 -17.36 -37.93
C LYS A 55 -12.34 -15.99 -37.30
N SER A 56 -12.69 -16.00 -36.02
CA SER A 56 -13.12 -14.87 -35.19
C SER A 56 -11.98 -14.16 -34.46
N THR A 57 -10.72 -14.54 -34.68
CA THR A 57 -9.58 -14.01 -33.91
C THR A 57 -9.40 -12.50 -34.07
N ILE A 58 -9.34 -11.81 -32.93
CA ILE A 58 -9.05 -10.37 -32.79
C ILE A 58 -7.80 -10.22 -31.92
N ILE A 59 -6.89 -9.32 -32.30
CA ILE A 59 -5.70 -9.03 -31.49
C ILE A 59 -6.08 -8.58 -30.07
N ASN A 60 -5.24 -8.91 -29.10
CA ASN A 60 -5.40 -8.54 -27.70
C ASN A 60 -4.55 -7.32 -27.29
N THR A 61 -3.66 -6.87 -28.18
CA THR A 61 -2.91 -5.61 -28.06
C THR A 61 -3.41 -4.61 -29.09
N SER A 62 -3.44 -3.33 -28.73
CA SER A 62 -3.89 -2.25 -29.59
C SER A 62 -3.01 -2.07 -30.83
N LYS A 63 -3.57 -1.49 -31.88
CA LYS A 63 -2.91 -1.28 -33.18
C LYS A 63 -1.60 -0.50 -33.03
N GLU A 64 -1.58 0.55 -32.21
CA GLU A 64 -0.40 1.39 -32.02
C GLU A 64 0.70 0.67 -31.22
N MET A 65 0.34 -0.21 -30.29
CA MET A 65 1.29 -1.04 -29.54
C MET A 65 1.79 -2.24 -30.35
N THR A 66 1.08 -2.60 -31.42
CA THR A 66 1.38 -3.76 -32.28
C THR A 66 2.13 -3.39 -33.56
N ALA A 67 2.23 -2.10 -33.86
CA ALA A 67 2.85 -1.59 -35.08
C ALA A 67 4.35 -1.90 -35.20
N TYR A 68 4.84 -2.06 -36.42
CA TYR A 68 6.27 -1.93 -36.70
C TYR A 68 6.71 -0.47 -36.48
N SER A 69 7.93 -0.29 -35.99
CA SER A 69 8.46 0.95 -35.41
C SER A 69 8.57 2.14 -36.36
N ASP A 70 8.43 1.93 -37.67
CA ASP A 70 8.41 2.98 -38.69
C ASP A 70 7.23 2.87 -39.66
N PHE A 71 6.23 2.04 -39.33
CA PHE A 71 5.06 1.85 -40.17
C PHE A 71 3.77 1.82 -39.33
N PRO A 72 3.26 2.99 -38.88
CA PRO A 72 2.01 3.06 -38.12
C PRO A 72 0.83 2.47 -38.91
N PRO A 73 -0.12 1.77 -38.26
CA PRO A 73 -1.31 1.28 -38.92
C PRO A 73 -2.20 2.42 -39.40
N PRO A 74 -3.03 2.20 -40.44
CA PRO A 74 -3.98 3.20 -40.89
C PRO A 74 -4.89 3.68 -39.76
N PRO A 75 -5.14 5.00 -39.64
CA PRO A 75 -5.98 5.50 -38.56
C PRO A 75 -7.42 4.97 -38.60
N SER A 76 -7.91 4.62 -39.79
CA SER A 76 -9.24 4.01 -40.00
C SER A 76 -9.35 2.56 -39.51
N PHE A 77 -8.23 1.89 -39.20
CA PHE A 77 -8.28 0.53 -38.66
C PHE A 77 -8.76 0.54 -37.20
N ALA A 78 -9.45 -0.52 -36.81
CA ALA A 78 -9.91 -0.70 -35.44
C ALA A 78 -8.70 -0.79 -34.50
N ASN A 79 -8.84 -0.27 -33.27
CA ASN A 79 -7.77 -0.35 -32.27
C ASN A 79 -7.42 -1.80 -31.94
N PHE A 80 -8.40 -2.71 -31.93
CA PHE A 80 -8.17 -4.15 -31.87
C PHE A 80 -8.61 -4.76 -33.19
N MET A 81 -7.64 -5.04 -34.06
CA MET A 81 -7.85 -5.54 -35.41
C MET A 81 -8.26 -7.02 -35.43
N HIS A 82 -9.24 -7.33 -36.27
CA HIS A 82 -9.56 -8.70 -36.68
C HIS A 82 -8.39 -9.28 -37.50
N ASN A 83 -8.20 -10.60 -37.51
CA ASN A 83 -7.13 -11.26 -38.28
C ASN A 83 -7.03 -10.82 -39.76
N ARG A 84 -8.17 -10.53 -40.42
CA ARG A 84 -8.25 -9.99 -41.80
C ARG A 84 -7.62 -8.61 -41.93
N GLN A 85 -7.83 -7.72 -40.94
CA GLN A 85 -7.19 -6.41 -40.90
C GLN A 85 -5.69 -6.52 -40.62
N MET A 86 -5.28 -7.47 -39.76
CA MET A 86 -3.86 -7.78 -39.54
C MET A 86 -3.18 -8.26 -40.83
N LEU A 87 -3.80 -9.19 -41.56
CA LEU A 87 -3.27 -9.66 -42.84
C LEU A 87 -3.16 -8.53 -43.86
N LYS A 88 -4.15 -7.63 -43.90
CA LYS A 88 -4.10 -6.42 -44.74
C LYS A 88 -2.93 -5.51 -44.33
N TYR A 89 -2.69 -5.31 -43.04
CA TYR A 89 -1.55 -4.54 -42.55
C TYR A 89 -0.20 -5.16 -42.96
N PHE A 90 -0.06 -6.49 -42.92
CA PHE A 90 1.14 -7.17 -43.41
C PHE A 90 1.36 -7.00 -44.91
N GLN A 91 0.28 -7.09 -45.70
CA GLN A 91 0.34 -6.82 -47.13
C GLN A 91 0.79 -5.38 -47.40
N MET A 92 0.21 -4.41 -46.70
CA MET A 92 0.61 -2.99 -46.81
C MET A 92 2.08 -2.78 -46.43
N TYR A 93 2.57 -3.44 -45.38
CA TYR A 93 3.97 -3.37 -44.97
C TYR A 93 4.91 -3.98 -46.02
N ALA A 94 4.56 -5.15 -46.54
CA ALA A 94 5.33 -5.83 -47.58
C ALA A 94 5.37 -5.02 -48.88
N ASP A 95 4.25 -4.40 -49.26
CA ASP A 95 4.16 -3.55 -50.45
C ASP A 95 4.96 -2.25 -50.27
N HIS A 96 4.83 -1.59 -49.11
CA HIS A 96 5.53 -0.35 -48.79
C HIS A 96 7.05 -0.51 -48.86
N HIS A 97 7.58 -1.63 -48.38
CA HIS A 97 9.01 -1.95 -48.43
C HIS A 97 9.43 -2.83 -49.61
N GLN A 98 8.52 -3.14 -50.53
CA GLN A 98 8.75 -3.98 -51.72
C GLN A 98 9.36 -5.36 -51.41
N LEU A 99 8.85 -6.03 -50.37
CA LEU A 99 9.44 -7.26 -49.84
C LEU A 99 9.15 -8.52 -50.68
N HIS A 100 8.05 -8.53 -51.44
CA HIS A 100 7.59 -9.73 -52.17
C HIS A 100 8.62 -10.36 -53.09
N LYS A 101 9.47 -9.55 -53.74
CA LYS A 101 10.51 -10.03 -54.67
C LYS A 101 11.61 -10.86 -54.00
N TYR A 102 11.71 -10.80 -52.68
CA TYR A 102 12.68 -11.57 -51.88
C TYR A 102 12.06 -12.83 -51.28
N ILE A 103 10.78 -13.10 -51.54
CA ILE A 103 10.05 -14.24 -50.97
C ILE A 103 9.83 -15.29 -52.05
N ARG A 104 10.35 -16.49 -51.78
CA ARG A 104 10.10 -17.70 -52.58
C ARG A 104 8.94 -18.46 -51.95
N PHE A 105 7.75 -18.28 -52.51
CA PHE A 105 6.54 -18.99 -52.09
C PHE A 105 6.56 -20.45 -52.52
N GLU A 106 5.89 -21.31 -51.76
CA GLU A 106 5.79 -22.74 -52.01
C GLU A 106 7.16 -23.44 -52.06
N HIS A 107 8.17 -22.86 -51.40
CA HIS A 107 9.48 -23.46 -51.22
C HIS A 107 9.61 -24.00 -49.80
N THR A 108 9.76 -25.33 -49.69
CA THR A 108 9.84 -26.02 -48.39
C THR A 108 11.30 -26.19 -47.99
N VAL A 109 11.75 -25.55 -46.92
CA VAL A 109 13.09 -25.84 -46.38
C VAL A 109 13.07 -27.22 -45.73
N LEU A 110 14.01 -28.07 -46.15
CA LEU A 110 14.16 -29.45 -45.67
C LEU A 110 15.21 -29.53 -44.57
N SER A 111 16.36 -28.88 -44.75
CA SER A 111 17.43 -28.85 -43.75
C SER A 111 18.30 -27.60 -43.82
N VAL A 112 18.88 -27.26 -42.66
CA VAL A 112 19.85 -26.18 -42.44
C VAL A 112 21.06 -26.80 -41.76
N GLN A 113 22.20 -26.79 -42.44
CA GLN A 113 23.42 -27.42 -41.96
C GLN A 113 24.58 -26.45 -42.02
N ARG A 114 25.52 -26.55 -41.07
CA ARG A 114 26.79 -25.84 -41.17
C ARG A 114 27.51 -26.26 -42.44
N SER A 115 28.07 -25.31 -43.19
CA SER A 115 28.88 -25.63 -44.36
C SER A 115 30.15 -26.41 -43.95
N PRO A 116 30.78 -27.18 -44.85
CA PRO A 116 32.02 -27.89 -44.55
C PRO A 116 33.17 -27.01 -44.01
N HIS A 117 33.13 -25.70 -44.29
CA HIS A 117 34.12 -24.72 -43.84
C HIS A 117 33.55 -23.72 -42.81
N TYR A 118 32.52 -24.11 -42.06
CA TYR A 118 31.82 -23.22 -41.12
C TYR A 118 32.73 -22.55 -40.09
N SER A 119 33.75 -23.24 -39.58
CA SER A 119 34.67 -22.68 -38.58
C SER A 119 35.45 -21.47 -39.08
N THR A 120 35.64 -21.33 -40.40
CA THR A 120 36.34 -20.17 -41.01
C THR A 120 35.37 -19.19 -41.66
N THR A 121 34.28 -19.67 -42.27
CA THR A 121 33.36 -18.83 -43.06
C THR A 121 32.11 -18.42 -42.29
N GLY A 122 31.67 -19.21 -41.31
CA GLY A 122 30.38 -19.05 -40.63
C GLY A 122 29.16 -19.31 -41.51
N GLN A 123 29.33 -19.87 -42.72
CA GLN A 123 28.28 -20.02 -43.73
C GLN A 123 27.45 -21.29 -43.56
N TRP A 124 26.17 -21.21 -43.94
CA TRP A 124 25.19 -22.28 -43.85
C TRP A 124 24.82 -22.83 -45.21
N THR A 125 24.62 -24.15 -45.30
CA THR A 125 24.03 -24.83 -46.45
C THR A 125 22.55 -25.05 -46.17
N LEU A 126 21.70 -24.51 -47.03
CA LEU A 126 20.25 -24.66 -46.96
C LEU A 126 19.80 -25.62 -48.05
N GLU A 127 19.11 -26.68 -47.66
CA GLU A 127 18.45 -27.60 -48.58
C GLU A 127 16.95 -27.34 -48.59
N TYR A 128 16.37 -27.15 -49.76
CA TYR A 128 14.95 -26.85 -49.91
C TYR A 128 14.35 -27.49 -51.16
N LYS A 129 13.05 -27.77 -51.09
CA LYS A 129 12.25 -28.29 -52.19
C LYS A 129 11.50 -27.14 -52.88
N THR A 130 11.61 -27.05 -54.19
CA THR A 130 10.89 -26.07 -55.03
C THR A 130 9.46 -26.54 -55.33
N PRO A 131 8.57 -25.66 -55.87
CA PRO A 131 7.18 -26.00 -56.16
C PRO A 131 7.00 -27.16 -57.15
N ASP A 132 7.94 -27.34 -58.09
CA ASP A 132 8.03 -28.43 -59.05
C ASP A 132 8.65 -29.72 -58.45
N GLY A 133 9.02 -29.70 -57.17
CA GLY A 133 9.46 -30.86 -56.41
C GLY A 133 10.96 -31.14 -56.47
N LEU A 134 11.76 -30.30 -57.13
CA LEU A 134 13.21 -30.42 -57.16
C LEU A 134 13.83 -30.03 -55.82
N VAL A 135 14.81 -30.80 -55.37
CA VAL A 135 15.61 -30.46 -54.19
C VAL A 135 16.83 -29.65 -54.64
N LYS A 136 17.02 -28.47 -54.06
CA LYS A 136 18.15 -27.59 -54.32
C LYS A 136 18.89 -27.31 -53.03
N GLN A 137 20.19 -27.04 -53.17
CA GLN A 137 21.05 -26.60 -52.07
C GLN A 137 21.69 -25.26 -52.41
N GLU A 138 21.69 -24.33 -51.45
CA GLU A 138 22.30 -23.01 -51.58
C GLU A 138 23.09 -22.61 -50.32
N LEU A 139 24.17 -21.85 -50.51
CA LEU A 139 24.98 -21.30 -49.42
C LEU A 139 24.53 -19.88 -49.03
N PHE A 140 24.53 -19.63 -47.72
CA PHE A 140 24.16 -18.34 -47.11
C PHE A 140 25.16 -17.94 -46.02
N ASP A 141 25.40 -16.64 -45.86
CA ASP A 141 26.31 -16.10 -44.84
C ASP A 141 25.67 -16.05 -43.45
N CYS A 142 24.34 -15.98 -43.39
CA CYS A 142 23.58 -16.16 -42.16
C CYS A 142 22.18 -16.72 -42.42
N VAL A 143 21.55 -17.22 -41.35
CA VAL A 143 20.20 -17.79 -41.37
C VAL A 143 19.37 -17.19 -40.25
N LEU A 144 18.12 -16.85 -40.54
CA LEU A 144 17.11 -16.46 -39.57
C LEU A 144 15.95 -17.45 -39.56
N LEU A 145 15.66 -18.03 -38.40
CA LEU A 145 14.51 -18.89 -38.17
C LEU A 145 13.31 -18.04 -37.74
N CYS A 146 12.34 -17.88 -38.65
CA CYS A 146 11.11 -17.10 -38.45
C CYS A 146 9.85 -17.97 -38.52
N GLN A 147 10.00 -19.29 -38.29
CA GLN A 147 8.94 -20.30 -38.43
C GLN A 147 7.81 -20.22 -37.38
N GLY A 148 7.99 -19.43 -36.32
CA GLY A 148 7.03 -19.32 -35.23
C GLY A 148 7.03 -20.53 -34.28
N HIS A 149 6.12 -20.53 -33.31
CA HIS A 149 6.08 -21.52 -32.22
C HIS A 149 4.66 -21.94 -31.77
N HIS A 150 3.65 -21.64 -32.59
CA HIS A 150 2.23 -21.94 -32.34
C HIS A 150 1.61 -22.79 -33.45
N ALA A 151 2.39 -23.73 -34.00
CA ALA A 151 1.94 -24.63 -35.07
C ALA A 151 1.74 -26.07 -34.57
N LYS A 152 2.65 -26.59 -33.74
CA LYS A 152 2.60 -27.97 -33.23
C LYS A 152 1.75 -28.05 -31.95
N PRO A 153 0.58 -28.71 -31.96
CA PRO A 153 -0.25 -28.80 -30.76
C PRO A 153 0.42 -29.65 -29.68
N ASN A 154 0.16 -29.34 -28.41
CA ASN A 154 0.69 -30.11 -27.28
C ASN A 154 0.03 -31.49 -27.13
N LEU A 155 -1.22 -31.60 -27.56
CA LEU A 155 -1.97 -32.86 -27.60
C LEU A 155 -2.55 -33.04 -28.99
N THR A 156 -2.51 -34.26 -29.52
CA THR A 156 -3.02 -34.60 -30.86
C THR A 156 -4.55 -34.71 -30.82
N GLY A 157 -5.25 -34.04 -31.74
CA GLY A 157 -6.71 -34.08 -31.88
C GLY A 157 -7.17 -33.29 -33.12
N THR A 158 -8.49 -33.17 -33.31
CA THR A 158 -9.07 -32.34 -34.37
C THR A 158 -8.96 -30.86 -33.99
N ASP A 159 -8.44 -30.03 -34.89
CA ASP A 159 -8.31 -28.59 -34.64
C ASP A 159 -9.67 -27.87 -34.59
N TRP A 160 -9.82 -26.96 -33.63
CA TRP A 160 -10.91 -25.99 -33.62
C TRP A 160 -10.64 -24.84 -34.62
N LYS A 161 -11.59 -24.55 -35.52
CA LYS A 161 -11.49 -23.44 -36.49
C LYS A 161 -12.62 -22.42 -36.36
N ASP A 162 -13.85 -22.91 -36.26
CA ASP A 162 -15.06 -22.15 -35.99
C ASP A 162 -16.10 -23.02 -35.26
N HIS A 163 -17.26 -22.44 -34.97
CA HIS A 163 -18.32 -23.04 -34.16
C HIS A 163 -19.25 -23.99 -34.91
N VAL A 164 -19.06 -24.18 -36.22
CA VAL A 164 -19.96 -24.99 -37.06
C VAL A 164 -19.90 -26.46 -36.62
N GLY A 165 -21.06 -27.06 -36.36
CA GLY A 165 -21.18 -28.45 -35.89
C GLY A 165 -21.24 -28.60 -34.37
N TYR A 166 -21.28 -27.50 -33.62
CA TYR A 166 -21.41 -27.48 -32.17
C TYR A 166 -22.73 -26.87 -31.68
N GLU A 167 -23.68 -26.63 -32.58
CA GLU A 167 -25.02 -26.11 -32.28
C GLU A 167 -25.77 -27.06 -31.34
N ASP A 168 -26.43 -26.51 -30.30
CA ASP A 168 -27.22 -27.26 -29.33
C ASP A 168 -26.48 -28.38 -28.56
N THR A 169 -25.14 -28.36 -28.57
CA THR A 169 -24.29 -29.31 -27.84
C THR A 169 -23.83 -28.79 -26.46
N THR A 170 -23.51 -29.71 -25.55
CA THR A 170 -22.90 -29.45 -24.26
C THR A 170 -21.39 -29.61 -24.37
N ASN A 171 -20.64 -28.53 -24.14
CA ASN A 171 -19.22 -28.47 -24.45
C ASN A 171 -18.37 -28.21 -23.21
N VAL A 172 -17.21 -28.87 -23.11
CA VAL A 172 -16.19 -28.56 -22.11
C VAL A 172 -14.98 -27.97 -22.81
N VAL A 173 -14.57 -26.77 -22.41
CA VAL A 173 -13.32 -26.16 -22.88
C VAL A 173 -12.28 -26.26 -21.77
N VAL A 174 -11.15 -26.90 -22.05
CA VAL A 174 -10.09 -27.14 -21.07
C VAL A 174 -8.97 -26.13 -21.27
N GLY A 175 -8.69 -25.35 -20.22
CA GLY A 175 -7.64 -24.34 -20.21
C GLY A 175 -8.16 -22.96 -19.83
N MET A 176 -7.23 -22.04 -19.62
CA MET A 176 -7.52 -20.63 -19.29
C MET A 176 -6.52 -19.71 -20.01
N GLY A 177 -6.13 -20.07 -21.24
CA GLY A 177 -5.42 -19.17 -22.14
C GLY A 177 -6.41 -18.36 -22.99
N ASN A 178 -5.92 -17.38 -23.74
CA ASN A 178 -6.74 -16.57 -24.64
C ASN A 178 -7.60 -17.42 -25.58
N SER A 179 -7.04 -18.46 -26.20
CA SER A 179 -7.79 -19.37 -27.07
C SER A 179 -8.92 -20.11 -26.33
N ALA A 180 -8.68 -20.57 -25.10
CA ALA A 180 -9.70 -21.30 -24.33
C ALA A 180 -10.92 -20.41 -24.05
N VAL A 181 -10.66 -19.16 -23.68
CA VAL A 181 -11.73 -18.22 -23.35
C VAL A 181 -12.47 -17.75 -24.60
N ASP A 182 -11.76 -17.46 -25.70
CA ASP A 182 -12.40 -17.09 -26.96
C ASP A 182 -13.29 -18.22 -27.49
N VAL A 183 -12.82 -19.47 -27.46
CA VAL A 183 -13.61 -20.66 -27.86
C VAL A 183 -14.82 -20.85 -26.95
N ALA A 184 -14.65 -20.75 -25.63
CA ALA A 184 -15.75 -20.91 -24.69
C ALA A 184 -16.83 -19.83 -24.87
N VAL A 185 -16.43 -18.58 -25.11
CA VAL A 185 -17.35 -17.47 -25.38
C VAL A 185 -18.07 -17.66 -26.71
N GLU A 186 -17.37 -18.11 -27.75
CA GLU A 186 -17.97 -18.37 -29.07
C GLU A 186 -19.00 -19.51 -28.99
N LEU A 187 -18.63 -20.63 -28.36
CA LEU A 187 -19.53 -21.76 -28.11
C LEU A 187 -20.74 -21.38 -27.26
N SER A 188 -20.58 -20.50 -26.26
CA SER A 188 -21.68 -20.13 -25.37
C SER A 188 -22.82 -19.36 -26.04
N ARG A 189 -22.63 -18.96 -27.31
CA ARG A 189 -23.66 -18.27 -28.12
C ARG A 189 -24.58 -19.24 -28.84
N ILE A 190 -24.13 -20.47 -29.08
CA ILE A 190 -24.82 -21.44 -29.94
C ILE A 190 -25.01 -22.82 -29.29
N GLY A 191 -24.18 -23.16 -28.30
CA GLY A 191 -24.23 -24.42 -27.60
C GLY A 191 -25.27 -24.40 -26.50
N LYS A 192 -25.76 -25.58 -26.14
CA LYS A 192 -26.73 -25.78 -25.06
C LYS A 192 -26.16 -25.38 -23.70
N GLN A 193 -24.90 -25.72 -23.43
CA GLN A 193 -24.18 -25.32 -22.22
C GLN A 193 -22.67 -25.41 -22.45
N VAL A 194 -21.92 -24.45 -21.91
CA VAL A 194 -20.44 -24.49 -21.92
C VAL A 194 -19.89 -24.56 -20.50
N TYR A 195 -18.94 -25.47 -20.29
CA TYR A 195 -18.13 -25.57 -19.07
C TYR A 195 -16.69 -25.20 -19.37
N LEU A 196 -16.15 -24.19 -18.67
CA LEU A 196 -14.76 -23.76 -18.80
C LEU A 196 -13.93 -24.33 -17.65
N SER A 197 -13.11 -25.34 -17.92
CA SER A 197 -12.33 -26.06 -16.92
C SER A 197 -10.92 -25.48 -16.76
N THR A 198 -10.54 -25.15 -15.52
CA THR A 198 -9.21 -24.59 -15.20
C THR A 198 -8.58 -25.20 -13.95
N ARG A 199 -7.26 -25.39 -13.99
CA ARG A 199 -6.45 -25.89 -12.86
C ARG A 199 -6.08 -24.82 -11.85
N ARG A 200 -5.87 -23.58 -12.32
CA ARG A 200 -5.16 -22.54 -11.56
C ARG A 200 -5.82 -21.17 -11.60
N GLY A 201 -6.92 -21.00 -12.33
CA GLY A 201 -7.51 -19.68 -12.61
C GLY A 201 -6.62 -18.82 -13.52
N SER A 202 -7.09 -17.61 -13.87
CA SER A 202 -6.30 -16.60 -14.58
C SER A 202 -6.87 -15.20 -14.32
N TRP A 203 -5.99 -14.21 -14.29
CA TRP A 203 -6.41 -12.82 -14.32
C TRP A 203 -7.06 -12.52 -15.67
N ILE A 204 -8.34 -12.13 -15.65
CA ILE A 204 -9.06 -11.72 -16.85
C ILE A 204 -8.98 -10.21 -16.99
N MET A 205 -8.62 -9.75 -18.19
CA MET A 205 -8.48 -8.34 -18.57
C MET A 205 -9.35 -8.04 -19.78
N ASN A 206 -9.94 -6.86 -19.82
CA ASN A 206 -10.70 -6.39 -20.98
C ASN A 206 -9.78 -5.58 -21.91
N ARG A 207 -10.07 -5.61 -23.22
CA ARG A 207 -9.45 -4.71 -24.21
C ARG A 207 -9.83 -3.25 -23.94
N VAL A 208 -11.05 -3.04 -23.46
CA VAL A 208 -11.59 -1.70 -23.14
C VAL A 208 -11.16 -1.31 -21.71
N GLY A 209 -10.29 -0.32 -21.61
CA GLY A 209 -9.82 0.30 -20.37
C GLY A 209 -10.67 1.48 -19.91
N SER A 210 -10.02 2.41 -19.22
CA SER A 210 -10.69 3.57 -18.62
C SER A 210 -11.22 4.50 -19.71
N TYR A 211 -12.43 5.03 -19.53
CA TYR A 211 -13.05 5.96 -20.49
C TYR A 211 -13.13 5.43 -21.95
N GLY A 212 -13.08 4.11 -22.15
CA GLY A 212 -13.14 3.48 -23.47
C GLY A 212 -11.81 3.35 -24.21
N GLN A 213 -10.68 3.77 -23.61
CA GLN A 213 -9.37 3.68 -24.24
C GLN A 213 -8.83 2.25 -24.28
N PRO A 214 -7.93 1.90 -25.22
CA PRO A 214 -7.28 0.59 -25.23
C PRO A 214 -6.48 0.36 -23.95
N TYR A 215 -6.76 -0.74 -23.25
CA TYR A 215 -6.22 -0.99 -21.91
C TYR A 215 -4.69 -1.06 -21.89
N ASP A 216 -4.09 -1.70 -22.88
CA ASP A 216 -2.64 -1.87 -23.01
C ASP A 216 -1.91 -0.52 -23.16
N MET A 217 -2.53 0.46 -23.81
CA MET A 217 -1.99 1.83 -23.90
C MET A 217 -1.98 2.56 -22.54
N GLU A 218 -2.85 2.18 -21.60
CA GLU A 218 -2.90 2.74 -20.25
C GLU A 218 -1.89 2.10 -19.30
N VAL A 219 -1.65 0.79 -19.42
CA VAL A 219 -0.78 0.06 -18.50
C VAL A 219 0.67 -0.02 -18.95
N SER A 220 0.91 -0.14 -20.26
CA SER A 220 2.26 -0.33 -20.81
C SER A 220 2.96 1.02 -21.08
N THR A 221 3.08 1.84 -20.04
CA THR A 221 3.80 3.14 -20.06
C THR A 221 5.15 3.00 -19.36
N ARG A 222 6.14 3.83 -19.73
CA ARG A 222 7.43 3.84 -19.00
C ARG A 222 7.27 4.22 -17.54
N PHE A 223 6.37 5.17 -17.25
CA PHE A 223 6.07 5.55 -15.88
C PHE A 223 5.61 4.35 -15.04
N ALA A 224 4.61 3.59 -15.51
CA ALA A 224 4.04 2.47 -14.75
C ALA A 224 4.97 1.26 -14.67
N MET A 225 5.68 0.95 -15.76
CA MET A 225 6.46 -0.30 -15.88
C MET A 225 7.92 -0.13 -15.45
N LYS A 226 8.53 1.04 -15.67
CA LYS A 226 9.96 1.28 -15.42
C LYS A 226 10.26 2.16 -14.22
N TYR A 227 9.47 3.21 -14.01
CA TYR A 227 9.75 4.24 -12.99
C TYR A 227 8.97 4.06 -11.69
N THR A 228 7.91 3.26 -11.69
CA THR A 228 7.08 2.98 -10.51
C THR A 228 7.53 1.68 -9.84
N PRO A 229 7.67 1.63 -8.50
CA PRO A 229 8.00 0.39 -7.80
C PRO A 229 7.03 -0.76 -8.12
N THR A 230 7.55 -1.95 -8.43
CA THR A 230 6.77 -3.11 -8.90
C THR A 230 5.61 -3.48 -7.97
N TRP A 231 5.79 -3.35 -6.65
CA TRP A 231 4.74 -3.63 -5.67
C TRP A 231 3.54 -2.69 -5.81
N LEU A 232 3.80 -1.41 -6.12
CA LEU A 232 2.77 -0.39 -6.30
C LEU A 232 2.03 -0.61 -7.61
N THR A 233 2.75 -0.89 -8.70
CA THR A 233 2.15 -1.27 -10.00
C THR A 233 1.25 -2.49 -9.86
N LYS A 234 1.71 -3.55 -9.19
CA LYS A 234 0.90 -4.75 -8.90
C LYS A 234 -0.35 -4.43 -8.08
N LYS A 235 -0.24 -3.60 -7.03
CA LYS A 235 -1.37 -3.19 -6.18
C LYS A 235 -2.40 -2.37 -6.95
N MET A 236 -1.97 -1.40 -7.76
CA MET A 236 -2.84 -0.59 -8.60
C MET A 236 -3.56 -1.44 -9.64
N LEU A 237 -2.84 -2.34 -10.31
CA LEU A 237 -3.39 -3.24 -11.31
C LEU A 237 -4.41 -4.21 -10.70
N TYR A 238 -4.09 -4.80 -9.54
CA TYR A 238 -5.01 -5.65 -8.79
C TYR A 238 -6.31 -4.91 -8.45
N LYS A 239 -6.21 -3.68 -7.91
CA LYS A 239 -7.38 -2.87 -7.58
C LYS A 239 -8.23 -2.57 -8.83
N ARG A 240 -7.60 -2.24 -9.96
CA ARG A 240 -8.30 -1.98 -11.23
C ARG A 240 -9.03 -3.21 -11.76
N LEU A 241 -8.41 -4.39 -11.73
CA LEU A 241 -9.07 -5.62 -12.18
C LEU A 241 -10.27 -5.97 -11.29
N GLN A 242 -10.07 -5.95 -9.96
CA GLN A 242 -11.13 -6.26 -9.01
C GLN A 242 -12.28 -5.22 -9.01
N GLN A 243 -12.00 -3.96 -9.36
CA GLN A 243 -13.04 -2.93 -9.51
C GLN A 243 -14.04 -3.23 -10.62
N ARG A 244 -13.63 -3.98 -11.66
CA ARG A 244 -14.49 -4.29 -12.80
C ARG A 244 -15.42 -5.45 -12.50
N PHE A 245 -14.88 -6.52 -11.92
CA PHE A 245 -15.62 -7.62 -11.31
C PHE A 245 -14.67 -8.40 -10.40
N ASP A 246 -15.22 -9.08 -9.40
CA ASP A 246 -14.43 -9.86 -8.46
C ASP A 246 -14.08 -11.24 -9.05
N HIS A 247 -12.81 -11.46 -9.38
CA HIS A 247 -12.35 -12.73 -9.95
C HIS A 247 -12.63 -13.94 -9.03
N ALA A 248 -12.68 -13.76 -7.71
CA ALA A 248 -13.02 -14.85 -6.78
C ALA A 248 -14.49 -15.24 -6.89
N LYS A 249 -15.39 -14.23 -6.94
CA LYS A 249 -16.82 -14.45 -7.13
C LYS A 249 -17.15 -15.16 -8.45
N PHE A 250 -16.36 -14.90 -9.49
CA PHE A 250 -16.55 -15.50 -10.82
C PHE A 250 -15.82 -16.85 -10.99
N GLY A 251 -15.15 -17.37 -9.96
CA GLY A 251 -14.41 -18.63 -10.03
C GLY A 251 -13.11 -18.57 -10.85
N LEU A 252 -12.58 -17.36 -11.08
CA LEU A 252 -11.43 -17.10 -11.95
C LEU A 252 -10.14 -16.78 -11.17
N MET A 253 -10.24 -16.51 -9.86
CA MET A 253 -9.13 -16.07 -9.02
C MET A 253 -7.91 -17.00 -9.15
N PRO A 254 -6.77 -16.51 -9.65
CA PRO A 254 -5.61 -17.35 -9.84
C PRO A 254 -4.84 -17.59 -8.55
N LYS A 255 -4.12 -18.72 -8.50
CA LYS A 255 -3.17 -19.03 -7.40
C LYS A 255 -1.86 -18.23 -7.48
N HIS A 256 -1.63 -17.49 -8.56
CA HIS A 256 -0.40 -16.75 -8.83
C HIS A 256 -0.64 -15.23 -8.81
N GLY A 257 0.38 -14.47 -8.42
CA GLY A 257 0.29 -13.01 -8.36
C GLY A 257 0.10 -12.36 -9.73
N ILE A 258 -0.45 -11.15 -9.76
CA ILE A 258 -0.65 -10.39 -11.00
C ILE A 258 0.69 -10.12 -11.71
N LEU A 259 0.71 -10.19 -13.04
CA LEU A 259 1.90 -10.09 -13.92
C LEU A 259 2.93 -11.22 -13.80
N SER A 260 2.71 -12.24 -12.95
CA SER A 260 3.61 -13.41 -12.90
C SER A 260 3.42 -14.39 -14.05
N GLN A 261 2.26 -14.32 -14.72
CA GLN A 261 1.94 -15.06 -15.93
C GLN A 261 1.09 -14.15 -16.84
N HIS A 262 0.98 -14.53 -18.11
CA HIS A 262 0.15 -13.82 -19.07
C HIS A 262 -1.32 -13.84 -18.63
N ALA A 263 -1.91 -12.67 -18.52
CA ALA A 263 -3.33 -12.53 -18.22
C ALA A 263 -4.16 -12.85 -19.46
N THR A 264 -5.38 -13.34 -19.25
CA THR A 264 -6.29 -13.65 -20.34
C THR A 264 -7.07 -12.40 -20.73
N VAL A 265 -7.00 -12.01 -22.00
CA VAL A 265 -7.68 -10.83 -22.52
C VAL A 265 -8.96 -11.24 -23.21
N ASN A 266 -10.11 -10.93 -22.60
CA ASN A 266 -11.42 -11.17 -23.18
C ASN A 266 -12.47 -10.20 -22.63
N ASP A 267 -13.30 -9.66 -23.51
CA ASP A 267 -14.28 -8.64 -23.15
C ASP A 267 -15.64 -9.20 -22.68
N GLU A 268 -15.92 -10.47 -23.01
CA GLU A 268 -17.25 -11.07 -22.88
C GLU A 268 -17.34 -12.15 -21.79
N LEU A 269 -16.24 -12.81 -21.45
CA LEU A 269 -16.24 -13.93 -20.49
C LEU A 269 -17.00 -13.61 -19.19
N PRO A 270 -16.78 -12.46 -18.52
CA PRO A 270 -17.54 -12.14 -17.31
C PRO A 270 -19.05 -12.09 -17.57
N ASN A 271 -19.47 -11.51 -18.70
CA ASN A 271 -20.88 -11.44 -19.09
C ASN A 271 -21.45 -12.83 -19.42
N ARG A 272 -20.65 -13.75 -19.97
CA ARG A 272 -21.06 -15.14 -20.21
C ARG A 272 -21.17 -15.95 -18.92
N ILE A 273 -20.30 -15.69 -17.94
CA ILE A 273 -20.38 -16.33 -16.62
C ILE A 273 -21.62 -15.87 -15.85
N ILE A 274 -21.86 -14.56 -15.76
CA ILE A 274 -23.00 -14.05 -14.99
C ILE A 274 -24.35 -14.40 -15.62
N SER A 275 -24.41 -14.61 -16.93
CA SER A 275 -25.60 -15.10 -17.63
C SER A 275 -25.78 -16.63 -17.54
N GLY A 276 -24.82 -17.36 -16.96
CA GLY A 276 -24.85 -18.82 -16.85
C GLY A 276 -24.54 -19.58 -18.14
N THR A 277 -24.31 -18.88 -19.25
CA THR A 277 -23.99 -19.50 -20.55
C THR A 277 -22.60 -20.15 -20.56
N VAL A 278 -21.68 -19.65 -19.72
CA VAL A 278 -20.40 -20.31 -19.39
C VAL A 278 -20.36 -20.59 -17.89
N ILE A 279 -20.09 -21.84 -17.51
CA ILE A 279 -19.89 -22.22 -16.10
C ILE A 279 -18.43 -22.58 -15.89
N VAL A 280 -17.74 -21.85 -15.01
CA VAL A 280 -16.35 -22.16 -14.67
C VAL A 280 -16.29 -23.38 -13.77
N LYS A 281 -15.41 -24.33 -14.09
CA LYS A 281 -15.20 -25.58 -13.37
C LYS A 281 -13.73 -25.75 -12.98
N PRO A 282 -13.44 -26.50 -11.89
CA PRO A 282 -12.07 -26.89 -11.59
C PRO A 282 -11.56 -27.86 -12.67
N ASN A 283 -10.40 -28.45 -12.46
CA ASN A 283 -9.82 -29.37 -13.42
C ASN A 283 -10.66 -30.65 -13.54
N ILE A 284 -10.54 -31.31 -14.70
CA ILE A 284 -11.15 -32.62 -14.94
C ILE A 284 -10.41 -33.66 -14.10
N LYS A 285 -11.18 -34.44 -13.35
CA LYS A 285 -10.68 -35.59 -12.57
C LYS A 285 -10.67 -36.85 -13.42
N GLU A 286 -11.78 -37.13 -14.12
CA GLU A 286 -11.96 -38.34 -14.92
C GLU A 286 -12.93 -38.10 -16.08
N TYR A 287 -12.72 -38.79 -17.19
CA TYR A 287 -13.67 -38.88 -18.30
C TYR A 287 -14.53 -40.12 -18.11
N THR A 288 -15.86 -39.97 -18.21
CA THR A 288 -16.80 -41.09 -18.18
C THR A 288 -17.24 -41.44 -19.61
N ALA A 289 -17.96 -42.55 -19.78
CA ALA A 289 -18.39 -43.00 -21.10
C ALA A 289 -19.22 -41.97 -21.89
N THR A 290 -19.92 -41.07 -21.18
CA THR A 290 -20.81 -40.06 -21.77
C THR A 290 -20.57 -38.66 -21.21
N GLY A 291 -19.49 -38.43 -20.47
CA GLY A 291 -19.40 -37.25 -19.60
C GLY A 291 -18.02 -36.97 -19.00
N VAL A 292 -18.02 -36.02 -18.07
CA VAL A 292 -16.83 -35.55 -17.36
C VAL A 292 -17.14 -35.41 -15.87
N LEU A 293 -16.24 -35.95 -15.04
CA LEU A 293 -16.19 -35.75 -13.59
C LEU A 293 -15.10 -34.72 -13.26
N TRP A 294 -15.46 -33.68 -12.51
CA TRP A 294 -14.54 -32.64 -12.06
C TRP A 294 -13.98 -32.91 -10.67
N GLU A 295 -12.88 -32.23 -10.31
CA GLU A 295 -12.23 -32.35 -8.99
C GLU A 295 -13.14 -31.93 -7.81
N ASP A 296 -14.18 -31.11 -8.05
CA ASP A 296 -15.18 -30.75 -7.04
C ASP A 296 -16.24 -31.86 -6.80
N GLY A 297 -16.11 -33.00 -7.48
CA GLY A 297 -17.05 -34.13 -7.40
C GLY A 297 -18.30 -33.98 -8.26
N THR A 298 -18.44 -32.90 -9.03
CA THR A 298 -19.58 -32.75 -9.94
C THR A 298 -19.36 -33.55 -11.23
N GLU A 299 -20.42 -34.19 -11.72
CA GLU A 299 -20.43 -34.92 -12.99
C GLU A 299 -21.52 -34.38 -13.93
N ARG A 300 -21.22 -34.28 -15.22
CA ARG A 300 -22.19 -33.93 -16.27
C ARG A 300 -21.93 -34.75 -17.53
N GLN A 301 -23.00 -35.06 -18.24
CA GLN A 301 -22.91 -35.54 -19.62
C GLN A 301 -22.48 -34.39 -20.53
N VAL A 302 -21.56 -34.67 -21.45
CA VAL A 302 -21.00 -33.67 -22.37
C VAL A 302 -20.82 -34.31 -23.74
N ASP A 303 -21.06 -33.52 -24.78
CA ASP A 303 -20.96 -33.97 -26.17
C ASP A 303 -19.53 -33.80 -26.71
N ASN A 304 -18.86 -32.69 -26.35
CA ASN A 304 -17.53 -32.36 -26.84
C ASN A 304 -16.58 -31.88 -25.73
N VAL A 305 -15.30 -32.19 -25.88
CA VAL A 305 -14.20 -31.68 -25.04
C VAL A 305 -13.15 -31.01 -25.94
N ILE A 306 -12.97 -29.71 -25.79
CA ILE A 306 -12.03 -28.90 -26.56
C ILE A 306 -10.79 -28.62 -25.72
N LEU A 307 -9.63 -29.09 -26.16
CA LEU A 307 -8.37 -29.01 -25.43
C LEU A 307 -7.55 -27.79 -25.85
N CYS A 308 -7.67 -26.69 -25.11
CA CYS A 308 -6.88 -25.48 -25.34
C CYS A 308 -5.60 -25.46 -24.50
N THR A 309 -4.79 -26.52 -24.62
CA THR A 309 -3.63 -26.82 -23.76
C THR A 309 -2.28 -26.27 -24.26
N GLY A 310 -2.31 -25.38 -25.26
CA GLY A 310 -1.13 -24.72 -25.81
C GLY A 310 -0.38 -25.54 -26.85
N TYR A 311 0.80 -25.04 -27.22
CA TYR A 311 1.61 -25.53 -28.35
C TYR A 311 3.03 -25.88 -27.91
N LEU A 312 3.65 -26.77 -28.68
CA LEU A 312 5.05 -27.12 -28.64
C LEU A 312 5.77 -26.48 -29.81
N PHE A 313 7.10 -26.46 -29.76
CA PHE A 313 7.95 -26.04 -30.87
C PHE A 313 9.23 -26.89 -30.85
N ASP A 314 9.88 -26.98 -32.00
CA ASP A 314 11.16 -27.64 -32.18
C ASP A 314 11.96 -26.90 -33.26
N PHE A 315 13.23 -27.28 -33.41
CA PHE A 315 14.14 -26.73 -34.42
C PHE A 315 14.72 -27.85 -35.28
N ASN A 316 13.86 -28.80 -35.68
CA ASN A 316 14.29 -29.98 -36.44
C ASN A 316 14.92 -29.64 -37.80
N LEU A 317 14.59 -28.47 -38.38
CA LEU A 317 15.24 -27.99 -39.60
C LEU A 317 16.75 -27.78 -39.43
N VAL A 318 17.24 -27.46 -38.24
CA VAL A 318 18.66 -27.18 -37.99
C VAL A 318 19.34 -28.43 -37.45
N GLU A 319 20.15 -29.08 -38.29
CA GLU A 319 20.91 -30.29 -37.93
C GLU A 319 20.05 -31.33 -37.19
N ASN A 320 18.80 -31.57 -37.67
CA ASN A 320 17.83 -32.50 -37.07
C ASN A 320 17.52 -32.22 -35.58
N GLY A 321 17.61 -30.95 -35.16
CA GLY A 321 17.39 -30.54 -33.77
C GLY A 321 18.55 -30.85 -32.82
N GLN A 322 19.69 -31.34 -33.33
CA GLN A 322 20.85 -31.67 -32.51
C GLN A 322 21.59 -30.42 -32.03
N LEU A 323 21.61 -29.37 -32.84
CA LEU A 323 22.30 -28.12 -32.52
C LEU A 323 21.52 -27.26 -31.53
N ILE A 324 20.20 -27.18 -31.67
CA ILE A 324 19.31 -26.37 -30.81
C ILE A 324 18.35 -27.30 -30.10
N LYS A 325 18.78 -27.80 -28.94
CA LYS A 325 18.01 -28.79 -28.19
C LYS A 325 16.85 -28.15 -27.44
N VAL A 326 15.64 -28.67 -27.70
CA VAL A 326 14.44 -28.30 -26.96
C VAL A 326 14.13 -29.35 -25.91
N LYS A 327 14.08 -28.93 -24.64
CA LYS A 327 13.67 -29.76 -23.50
C LYS A 327 12.56 -29.05 -22.74
N ASP A 328 11.48 -29.77 -22.41
CA ASP A 328 10.35 -29.24 -21.64
C ASP A 328 9.78 -27.92 -22.21
N ASN A 329 9.70 -27.82 -23.53
CA ASN A 329 9.28 -26.62 -24.26
C ASN A 329 10.16 -25.38 -23.98
N TYR A 330 11.45 -25.59 -23.67
CA TYR A 330 12.45 -24.57 -23.40
C TYR A 330 13.74 -24.85 -24.21
N THR A 331 14.47 -23.79 -24.55
CA THR A 331 15.82 -23.87 -25.14
C THR A 331 16.64 -22.67 -24.63
N PRO A 332 17.91 -22.86 -24.24
CA PRO A 332 18.76 -21.77 -23.76
C PRO A 332 19.20 -20.90 -24.93
N LEU A 333 18.75 -19.64 -24.96
CA LEU A 333 19.06 -18.69 -26.04
C LEU A 333 19.39 -17.33 -25.44
N PHE A 334 20.51 -16.73 -25.85
CA PHE A 334 20.82 -15.35 -25.45
C PHE A 334 19.79 -14.41 -26.07
N LYS A 335 19.12 -13.62 -25.21
CA LYS A 335 17.99 -12.75 -25.55
C LYS A 335 16.91 -13.43 -26.44
N TYR A 336 16.68 -14.73 -26.26
CA TYR A 336 15.75 -15.53 -27.08
C TYR A 336 16.05 -15.53 -28.59
N MET A 337 17.32 -15.28 -28.96
CA MET A 337 17.76 -15.14 -30.36
C MET A 337 18.93 -16.07 -30.70
N TYR A 338 20.00 -16.03 -29.92
CA TYR A 338 21.26 -16.67 -30.28
C TYR A 338 21.43 -18.01 -29.55
N PRO A 339 21.67 -19.12 -30.27
CA PRO A 339 21.99 -20.42 -29.66
C PRO A 339 23.27 -20.38 -28.83
N ALA A 340 23.26 -20.97 -27.64
CA ALA A 340 24.40 -21.00 -26.74
C ALA A 340 25.63 -21.70 -27.37
N GLU A 341 25.38 -22.69 -28.22
CA GLU A 341 26.36 -23.50 -28.93
C GLU A 341 27.09 -22.73 -30.05
N LEU A 342 26.52 -21.60 -30.51
CA LEU A 342 27.02 -20.81 -31.64
C LEU A 342 27.47 -19.40 -31.26
N LEU A 343 27.65 -19.10 -29.98
CA LEU A 343 28.01 -17.75 -29.53
C LEU A 343 29.36 -17.26 -30.09
N ASP A 344 30.20 -18.16 -30.59
CA ASP A 344 31.47 -17.86 -31.26
C ASP A 344 31.28 -17.45 -32.74
N HIS A 345 30.18 -17.88 -33.37
CA HIS A 345 29.84 -17.61 -34.78
C HIS A 345 28.39 -17.13 -34.87
N ASN A 346 28.19 -15.81 -34.78
CA ASN A 346 26.87 -15.16 -34.70
C ASN A 346 26.13 -15.09 -36.05
N THR A 347 26.00 -16.21 -36.75
CA THR A 347 25.43 -16.30 -38.10
C THR A 347 24.08 -17.03 -38.17
N LEU A 348 23.54 -17.48 -37.04
CA LEU A 348 22.20 -18.06 -36.92
C LEU A 348 21.39 -17.31 -35.86
N GLY A 349 20.18 -16.85 -36.21
CA GLY A 349 19.30 -16.13 -35.29
C GLY A 349 17.89 -16.71 -35.27
N ILE A 350 17.30 -16.79 -34.09
CA ILE A 350 15.89 -17.14 -33.89
C ILE A 350 15.09 -15.87 -33.64
N ILE A 351 14.08 -15.61 -34.46
CA ILE A 351 13.27 -14.39 -34.36
C ILE A 351 11.83 -14.78 -33.98
N GLY A 352 11.29 -14.12 -32.95
CA GLY A 352 9.90 -14.33 -32.52
C GLY A 352 9.67 -15.49 -31.54
N LEU A 353 10.73 -16.03 -30.90
CA LEU A 353 10.62 -17.05 -29.85
C LEU A 353 10.52 -16.45 -28.44
N ALA A 354 9.80 -15.34 -28.28
CA ALA A 354 9.52 -14.69 -27.00
C ALA A 354 8.00 -14.57 -26.78
N GLN A 355 7.56 -14.61 -25.51
CA GLN A 355 6.16 -14.38 -25.13
C GLN A 355 6.04 -13.16 -24.22
N PRO A 356 5.96 -11.95 -24.80
CA PRO A 356 5.92 -10.71 -24.03
C PRO A 356 4.56 -10.46 -23.39
N LEU A 357 4.54 -9.77 -22.24
CA LEU A 357 3.37 -9.07 -21.69
C LEU A 357 3.05 -7.81 -22.52
N GLY A 358 2.90 -7.99 -23.84
CA GLY A 358 2.78 -6.94 -24.85
C GLY A 358 2.74 -7.56 -26.24
N SER A 359 3.03 -6.78 -27.28
CA SER A 359 3.02 -7.30 -28.65
C SER A 359 4.34 -7.95 -29.03
N ILE A 360 4.28 -9.10 -29.69
CA ILE A 360 5.46 -9.78 -30.26
C ILE A 360 5.99 -9.07 -31.51
N MET A 361 5.17 -8.28 -32.19
CA MET A 361 5.57 -7.69 -33.47
C MET A 361 6.73 -6.71 -33.34
N PRO A 362 6.68 -5.69 -32.45
CA PRO A 362 7.81 -4.78 -32.23
C PRO A 362 9.06 -5.52 -31.75
N ILE A 363 8.88 -6.57 -30.94
CA ILE A 363 9.99 -7.39 -30.45
C ILE A 363 10.65 -8.13 -31.59
N SER A 364 9.88 -8.82 -32.45
CA SER A 364 10.46 -9.55 -33.59
C SER A 364 11.19 -8.62 -34.57
N GLU A 365 10.67 -7.41 -34.77
CA GLU A 365 11.37 -6.38 -35.52
C GLU A 365 12.67 -5.95 -34.84
N MET A 366 12.64 -5.67 -33.54
CA MET A 366 13.84 -5.30 -32.78
C MET A 366 14.89 -6.41 -32.76
N GLN A 367 14.47 -7.67 -32.61
CA GLN A 367 15.35 -8.83 -32.71
C GLN A 367 16.03 -8.90 -34.09
N ALA A 368 15.27 -8.68 -35.17
CA ALA A 368 15.86 -8.62 -36.52
C ALA A 368 16.89 -7.48 -36.66
N ARG A 369 16.59 -6.29 -36.13
CA ARG A 369 17.53 -5.16 -36.10
C ARG A 369 18.83 -5.51 -35.39
N VAL A 370 18.72 -5.97 -34.15
CA VAL A 370 19.86 -6.37 -33.33
C VAL A 370 20.68 -7.42 -34.07
N PHE A 371 20.03 -8.43 -34.66
CA PHE A 371 20.73 -9.46 -35.40
C PHE A 371 21.60 -8.90 -36.52
N PHE A 372 21.03 -8.09 -37.41
CA PHE A 372 21.77 -7.57 -38.56
C PHE A 372 22.82 -6.52 -38.17
N GLU A 373 22.58 -5.75 -37.11
CA GLU A 373 23.57 -4.80 -36.60
C GLU A 373 24.81 -5.52 -36.03
N MET A 374 24.61 -6.64 -35.35
CA MET A 374 25.71 -7.49 -34.86
C MET A 374 26.40 -8.23 -36.01
N PHE A 375 25.62 -8.76 -36.96
CA PHE A 375 26.14 -9.54 -38.08
C PHE A 375 26.97 -8.72 -39.07
N THR A 376 26.61 -7.44 -39.27
CA THR A 376 27.41 -6.49 -40.06
C THR A 376 28.65 -6.00 -39.34
N GLY A 377 28.73 -6.22 -38.02
CA GLY A 377 29.81 -5.70 -37.17
C GLY A 377 29.66 -4.23 -36.81
N ALA A 378 28.50 -3.62 -37.09
CA ALA A 378 28.20 -2.24 -36.71
C ALA A 378 28.06 -2.08 -35.19
N SER A 379 27.62 -3.14 -34.49
CA SER A 379 27.74 -3.29 -33.04
C SER A 379 28.34 -4.65 -32.69
N LYS A 380 28.78 -4.82 -31.43
CA LYS A 380 29.35 -6.08 -30.93
C LYS A 380 28.48 -6.70 -29.86
N LEU A 381 28.31 -8.03 -29.94
CA LEU A 381 27.70 -8.79 -28.86
C LEU A 381 28.60 -8.78 -27.61
N PRO A 382 28.02 -8.93 -26.41
CA PRO A 382 28.79 -9.16 -25.20
C PRO A 382 29.68 -10.41 -25.31
N GLY A 383 30.70 -10.52 -24.45
CA GLY A 383 31.52 -11.72 -24.38
C GLY A 383 30.69 -12.98 -24.08
N LYS A 384 31.16 -14.14 -24.56
CA LYS A 384 30.48 -15.44 -24.40
C LYS A 384 30.06 -15.74 -22.95
N GLU A 385 30.95 -15.48 -21.99
CA GLU A 385 30.66 -15.66 -20.57
C GLU A 385 29.48 -14.80 -20.09
N ALA A 386 29.41 -13.54 -20.51
CA ALA A 386 28.30 -12.64 -20.16
C ALA A 386 26.98 -13.10 -20.80
N MET A 387 27.03 -13.61 -22.03
CA MET A 387 25.84 -14.16 -22.70
C MET A 387 25.35 -15.44 -22.01
N LEU A 388 26.26 -16.34 -21.61
CA LEU A 388 25.93 -17.54 -20.83
C LEU A 388 25.38 -17.18 -19.44
N ALA A 389 25.90 -16.15 -18.80
CA ALA A 389 25.38 -15.64 -17.53
C ALA A 389 23.95 -15.08 -17.67
N ASP A 390 23.62 -14.34 -18.75
CA ASP A 390 22.24 -13.89 -19.03
C ASP A 390 21.29 -15.08 -19.25
N ILE A 391 21.74 -16.11 -19.96
CA ILE A 391 20.97 -17.35 -20.17
C ILE A 391 20.68 -18.03 -18.83
N GLN A 392 21.72 -18.24 -18.01
CA GLN A 392 21.60 -18.90 -16.71
C GLN A 392 20.70 -18.10 -15.76
N TYR A 393 20.91 -16.79 -15.67
CA TYR A 393 20.08 -15.91 -14.85
C TYR A 393 18.60 -16.01 -15.23
N LYS A 394 18.28 -16.02 -16.53
CA LYS A 394 16.90 -16.17 -17.00
C LYS A 394 16.33 -17.56 -16.73
N GLN A 395 17.18 -18.59 -16.76
CA GLN A 395 16.79 -19.95 -16.40
C GLN A 395 16.46 -20.06 -14.89
N ASP A 396 17.21 -19.36 -14.03
CA ASP A 396 17.02 -19.37 -12.58
C ASP A 396 15.82 -18.51 -12.12
N GLN A 397 15.53 -17.41 -12.83
CA GLN A 397 14.45 -16.48 -12.46
C GLN A 397 13.05 -16.93 -12.89
N ILE A 398 12.90 -17.87 -13.82
CA ILE A 398 11.62 -18.09 -14.50
C ILE A 398 11.24 -19.58 -14.67
N SER A 399 10.06 -19.93 -14.16
CA SER A 399 9.21 -20.95 -14.79
C SER A 399 8.49 -20.34 -16.02
N LYS A 400 8.88 -20.71 -17.25
CA LYS A 400 8.34 -20.34 -18.60
C LYS A 400 8.63 -18.92 -19.16
N ARG A 401 9.06 -18.89 -20.44
CA ARG A 401 9.35 -17.81 -21.45
C ARG A 401 8.76 -16.37 -21.40
N TYR A 402 8.06 -15.98 -20.34
CA TYR A 402 7.42 -14.67 -20.28
C TYR A 402 8.44 -13.55 -20.08
N VAL A 403 8.29 -12.45 -20.83
CA VAL A 403 9.14 -11.26 -20.71
C VAL A 403 8.30 -10.02 -20.48
N ASP A 404 8.78 -9.10 -19.64
CA ASP A 404 8.23 -7.76 -19.58
C ASP A 404 8.52 -7.03 -20.90
N TYR A 405 7.50 -6.41 -21.49
CA TYR A 405 7.64 -5.81 -22.82
C TYR A 405 8.58 -4.60 -22.83
N VAL A 406 8.48 -3.71 -21.82
CA VAL A 406 9.27 -2.46 -21.81
C VAL A 406 10.72 -2.77 -21.49
N ASP A 407 10.96 -3.60 -20.48
CA ASP A 407 12.32 -3.98 -20.09
C ASP A 407 13.00 -4.78 -21.18
N PHE A 408 12.30 -5.74 -21.81
CA PHE A 408 12.89 -6.55 -22.87
C PHE A 408 13.20 -5.74 -24.15
N MET A 409 12.32 -4.80 -24.51
CA MET A 409 12.60 -3.89 -25.64
C MET A 409 13.78 -2.96 -25.33
N ASP A 410 13.91 -2.46 -24.10
CA ASP A 410 15.05 -1.64 -23.68
C ASP A 410 16.37 -2.43 -23.62
N ASP A 411 16.32 -3.68 -23.15
CA ASP A 411 17.44 -4.62 -23.18
C ASP A 411 17.99 -4.81 -24.59
N LEU A 412 17.10 -5.08 -25.56
CA LEU A 412 17.48 -5.22 -26.97
C LEU A 412 17.95 -3.89 -27.56
N ALA A 413 17.24 -2.80 -27.25
CA ALA A 413 17.60 -1.47 -27.73
C ALA A 413 18.97 -1.00 -27.21
N GLY A 414 19.38 -1.47 -26.03
CA GLY A 414 20.70 -1.19 -25.44
C GLY A 414 21.84 -1.80 -26.22
N LEU A 415 21.61 -2.95 -26.87
CA LEU A 415 22.62 -3.60 -27.70
C LEU A 415 22.97 -2.79 -28.97
N ILE A 416 22.07 -1.94 -29.44
CA ILE A 416 22.22 -1.13 -30.66
C ILE A 416 22.08 0.39 -30.41
N ASP A 417 22.26 0.80 -29.15
CA ASP A 417 22.15 2.19 -28.67
C ASP A 417 20.92 2.99 -29.16
N CYS A 418 19.76 2.33 -29.21
CA CYS A 418 18.49 2.97 -29.57
C CYS A 418 17.50 3.13 -28.40
N ILE A 419 17.97 2.96 -27.15
CA ILE A 419 17.13 3.14 -25.95
C ILE A 419 16.59 4.57 -25.88
N PRO A 420 15.27 4.80 -25.71
CA PRO A 420 14.74 6.14 -25.53
C PRO A 420 15.26 6.74 -24.23
N ARG A 421 15.82 7.95 -24.30
CA ARG A 421 16.32 8.69 -23.14
C ARG A 421 15.50 9.96 -22.95
N PRO A 422 14.40 9.93 -22.16
CA PRO A 422 13.53 11.10 -22.01
C PRO A 422 14.25 12.36 -21.51
N LEU A 423 15.29 12.19 -20.68
CA LEU A 423 16.10 13.29 -20.15
C LEU A 423 16.82 14.09 -21.24
N ASP A 424 17.24 13.43 -22.33
CA ASP A 424 17.90 14.10 -23.46
C ASP A 424 16.97 15.13 -24.14
N TYR A 425 15.65 14.95 -23.99
CA TYR A 425 14.62 15.79 -24.60
C TYR A 425 14.00 16.81 -23.65
N ILE A 426 14.29 16.78 -22.35
CA ILE A 426 13.54 17.59 -21.37
C ILE A 426 13.69 19.11 -21.62
N PHE A 427 14.84 19.54 -22.14
CA PHE A 427 15.12 20.94 -22.48
C PHE A 427 14.98 21.27 -23.97
N THR A 428 15.10 20.28 -24.85
CA THR A 428 15.08 20.47 -26.31
C THR A 428 13.69 20.23 -26.91
N ASP A 429 12.94 19.27 -26.37
CA ASP A 429 11.57 18.95 -26.74
C ASP A 429 10.77 18.39 -25.54
N PRO A 430 10.35 19.26 -24.61
CA PRO A 430 9.69 18.84 -23.38
C PRO A 430 8.38 18.09 -23.63
N LYS A 431 7.71 18.35 -24.75
CA LYS A 431 6.49 17.63 -25.14
C LYS A 431 6.82 16.18 -25.49
N LEU A 432 7.87 15.95 -26.27
CA LEU A 432 8.36 14.60 -26.56
C LEU A 432 8.83 13.90 -25.29
N ALA A 433 9.61 14.57 -24.43
CA ALA A 433 10.08 14.02 -23.15
C ALA A 433 8.90 13.53 -22.28
N GLN A 434 7.86 14.35 -22.15
CA GLN A 434 6.64 13.98 -21.42
C GLN A 434 5.95 12.76 -22.04
N LYS A 435 5.82 12.71 -23.37
CA LYS A 435 5.20 11.57 -24.05
C LYS A 435 6.02 10.29 -23.86
N LEU A 436 7.34 10.36 -23.91
CA LEU A 436 8.20 9.20 -23.69
C LEU A 436 8.02 8.60 -22.28
N VAL A 437 7.76 9.43 -21.27
CA VAL A 437 7.56 8.94 -19.90
C VAL A 437 6.13 8.43 -19.67
N PHE A 438 5.11 9.19 -20.09
CA PHE A 438 3.72 8.97 -19.65
C PHE A 438 2.79 8.37 -20.69
N GLN A 439 3.16 8.38 -21.97
CA GLN A 439 2.36 7.73 -23.00
C GLN A 439 2.67 6.22 -23.07
N ALA A 440 1.80 5.48 -23.73
CA ALA A 440 2.04 4.10 -24.13
C ALA A 440 3.41 3.94 -24.81
N ASN A 441 4.19 2.93 -24.42
CA ASN A 441 5.52 2.65 -24.96
C ASN A 441 5.42 2.00 -26.36
N VAL A 442 4.99 2.78 -27.34
CA VAL A 442 4.85 2.37 -28.75
C VAL A 442 6.23 2.15 -29.40
N ALA A 443 6.30 1.26 -30.39
CA ALA A 443 7.57 0.88 -31.03
C ALA A 443 8.34 2.06 -31.66
N TYR A 444 7.63 3.13 -32.06
CA TYR A 444 8.20 4.32 -32.71
C TYR A 444 9.28 5.01 -31.88
N VAL A 445 9.23 4.90 -30.54
CA VAL A 445 10.20 5.52 -29.63
C VAL A 445 11.63 5.03 -29.88
N TYR A 446 11.79 3.78 -30.34
CA TYR A 446 13.08 3.15 -30.63
C TYR A 446 13.65 3.54 -32.01
N ARG A 447 13.08 4.57 -32.64
CA ARG A 447 13.53 5.19 -33.90
C ARG A 447 13.91 6.65 -33.77
N LEU A 448 13.90 7.19 -32.57
CA LEU A 448 14.32 8.56 -32.29
C LEU A 448 15.85 8.73 -32.32
N ARG A 449 16.60 7.64 -32.09
CA ARG A 449 18.06 7.62 -32.03
C ARG A 449 18.63 6.25 -32.42
N GLY A 450 19.94 6.15 -32.44
CA GLY A 450 20.67 4.95 -32.86
C GLY A 450 20.72 4.84 -34.37
N ASN A 451 21.19 3.70 -34.87
CA ASN A 451 21.23 3.46 -36.31
C ASN A 451 19.82 3.28 -36.89
N HIS A 452 19.64 3.75 -38.13
CA HIS A 452 18.36 3.71 -38.87
C HIS A 452 17.20 4.41 -38.13
N THR A 453 17.42 5.68 -37.72
CA THR A 453 16.34 6.54 -37.22
C THR A 453 15.25 6.74 -38.28
N TRP A 454 14.05 7.11 -37.82
CA TRP A 454 12.93 7.43 -38.71
C TRP A 454 12.50 8.87 -38.49
N SER A 455 12.57 9.70 -39.54
CA SER A 455 12.20 11.11 -39.47
C SER A 455 10.75 11.34 -39.02
N GLY A 456 9.85 10.40 -39.33
CA GLY A 456 8.45 10.43 -38.89
C GLY A 456 8.22 9.96 -37.44
N ALA A 457 9.24 9.48 -36.73
CA ALA A 457 9.07 8.86 -35.41
C ALA A 457 8.46 9.82 -34.38
N ARG A 458 8.97 11.05 -34.34
CA ARG A 458 8.45 12.09 -33.45
C ARG A 458 6.98 12.36 -33.72
N ASP A 459 6.62 12.62 -34.96
CA ASP A 459 5.24 12.94 -35.33
C ASP A 459 4.31 11.75 -35.09
N ALA A 460 4.78 10.53 -35.34
CA ALA A 460 4.06 9.31 -35.02
C ALA A 460 3.75 9.20 -33.52
N ILE A 461 4.74 9.45 -32.64
CA ILE A 461 4.56 9.45 -31.17
C ILE A 461 3.54 10.51 -30.75
N MET A 462 3.70 11.73 -31.26
CA MET A 462 2.83 12.87 -30.92
C MET A 462 1.37 12.62 -31.32
N THR A 463 1.12 11.80 -32.34
CA THR A 463 -0.21 11.56 -32.92
C THR A 463 -0.80 10.19 -32.59
N VAL A 464 -0.16 9.36 -31.75
CA VAL A 464 -0.68 8.05 -31.29
C VAL A 464 -2.13 8.15 -30.80
N GLN A 465 -2.41 9.10 -29.90
CA GLN A 465 -3.76 9.23 -29.34
C GLN A 465 -4.78 9.61 -30.42
N LYS A 466 -4.40 10.52 -31.33
CA LYS A 466 -5.27 10.95 -32.43
C LYS A 466 -5.63 9.77 -33.34
N ARG A 467 -4.65 8.92 -33.70
CA ARG A 467 -4.90 7.72 -34.53
C ARG A 467 -5.73 6.67 -33.80
N SER A 468 -5.53 6.52 -32.49
CA SER A 468 -6.38 5.66 -31.65
C SER A 468 -7.83 6.15 -31.64
N ASP A 469 -8.03 7.45 -31.43
CA ASP A 469 -9.35 8.07 -31.34
C ASP A 469 -10.10 8.08 -32.68
N GLU A 470 -9.38 8.15 -33.81
CA GLU A 470 -9.97 8.10 -35.16
C GLU A 470 -10.75 6.81 -35.42
N ALA A 471 -10.40 5.70 -34.75
CA ALA A 471 -11.16 4.45 -34.85
C ALA A 471 -12.59 4.56 -34.27
N PHE A 472 -12.85 5.55 -33.39
CA PHE A 472 -14.15 5.75 -32.75
C PHE A 472 -15.05 6.77 -33.46
N LYS A 473 -14.56 7.51 -34.47
CA LYS A 473 -15.24 8.65 -35.12
C LYS A 473 -16.37 8.27 -36.09
N GLY A 474 -17.09 7.18 -35.84
CA GLY A 474 -18.21 6.74 -36.69
C GLY A 474 -19.41 7.71 -36.69
N ARG A 475 -19.51 8.60 -35.70
CA ARG A 475 -20.53 9.65 -35.58
C ARG A 475 -19.99 10.82 -34.75
N ASP A 476 -20.09 12.04 -35.28
CA ASP A 476 -19.82 13.26 -34.51
C ASP A 476 -21.06 13.65 -33.69
N VAL A 477 -20.86 13.94 -32.41
CA VAL A 477 -21.92 14.33 -31.47
C VAL A 477 -21.77 15.78 -30.99
N GLY A 478 -20.85 16.56 -31.56
CA GLY A 478 -20.67 17.99 -31.26
C GLY A 478 -20.07 18.28 -29.88
N ILE A 479 -19.79 17.26 -29.06
CA ILE A 479 -19.20 17.37 -27.72
C ILE A 479 -17.83 16.70 -27.73
N LYS A 480 -16.79 17.44 -27.34
CA LYS A 480 -15.46 16.87 -27.18
C LYS A 480 -15.44 15.92 -25.97
N PRO A 481 -14.87 14.71 -26.11
CA PRO A 481 -14.65 13.82 -24.97
C PRO A 481 -13.85 14.54 -23.88
N SER A 482 -14.12 14.22 -22.61
CA SER A 482 -13.42 14.81 -21.46
C SER A 482 -11.90 14.59 -21.61
N SER A 483 -11.14 15.68 -21.84
CA SER A 483 -9.71 15.62 -22.19
C SER A 483 -8.77 15.40 -20.99
N ASN A 484 -9.28 14.99 -19.82
CA ASN A 484 -8.51 14.88 -18.58
C ASN A 484 -7.67 13.60 -18.46
N TYR A 485 -7.38 12.92 -19.58
CA TYR A 485 -6.64 11.65 -19.63
C TYR A 485 -5.19 11.75 -19.12
N MET A 486 -4.47 12.85 -19.40
CA MET A 486 -3.07 13.01 -18.96
C MET A 486 -2.93 13.77 -17.63
N THR A 487 -3.83 14.71 -17.34
CA THR A 487 -3.64 15.69 -16.26
C THR A 487 -3.88 15.11 -14.87
N GLN A 488 -4.71 14.06 -14.73
CA GLN A 488 -4.95 13.42 -13.42
C GLN A 488 -3.88 12.40 -13.01
N TYR A 489 -3.11 11.84 -13.96
CA TYR A 489 -2.15 10.76 -13.67
C TYR A 489 -0.70 11.22 -13.66
N VAL A 490 -0.34 12.30 -14.36
CA VAL A 490 1.04 12.80 -14.42
C VAL A 490 1.43 13.61 -13.18
N PHE A 491 0.50 14.37 -12.59
CA PHE A 491 0.78 15.17 -11.39
C PHE A 491 0.91 14.34 -10.10
N ALA A 492 0.22 13.20 -10.00
CA ALA A 492 0.34 12.29 -8.85
C ALA A 492 1.64 11.46 -8.86
N SER A 493 2.41 11.53 -9.95
CA SER A 493 3.37 10.50 -10.35
C SER A 493 4.81 11.02 -10.45
N ILE A 494 5.00 12.28 -10.87
CA ILE A 494 6.33 12.91 -10.97
C ILE A 494 6.97 13.19 -9.60
N PHE A 495 6.17 13.31 -8.53
CA PHE A 495 6.69 13.50 -7.16
C PHE A 495 7.08 12.18 -6.44
N MET A 496 6.93 11.01 -7.07
CA MET A 496 7.15 9.68 -6.46
C MET A 496 8.48 8.99 -6.85
N LEU A 497 9.47 9.71 -7.39
CA LEU A 497 10.71 9.10 -7.91
C LEU A 497 11.79 8.74 -6.86
N MET A 498 11.60 9.09 -5.59
CA MET A 498 12.21 8.44 -4.43
C MET A 498 11.18 8.48 -3.30
N PRO A 499 11.01 7.42 -2.48
CA PRO A 499 10.17 7.53 -1.30
C PRO A 499 10.75 8.65 -0.43
N LYS A 500 9.94 9.69 -0.15
CA LYS A 500 10.37 10.76 0.75
C LYS A 500 10.79 10.13 2.08
N ARG A 501 11.89 10.59 2.67
CA ARG A 501 12.43 10.07 3.92
C ARG A 501 11.94 10.91 5.10
N CYS A 502 11.45 10.26 6.14
CA CYS A 502 10.99 10.90 7.37
C CYS A 502 11.88 10.51 8.55
N ALA A 503 12.49 11.48 9.24
CA ALA A 503 13.15 11.23 10.51
C ALA A 503 12.11 11.21 11.64
N ILE A 504 12.10 10.15 12.44
CA ILE A 504 11.21 10.02 13.60
C ILE A 504 12.06 9.97 14.86
N ILE A 505 11.91 10.94 15.77
CA ILE A 505 12.76 11.06 16.96
C ILE A 505 12.02 10.46 18.16
N GLY A 506 12.43 9.25 18.56
CA GLY A 506 11.86 8.45 19.63
C GLY A 506 10.97 7.31 19.13
N ALA A 507 11.17 6.09 19.63
CA ALA A 507 10.42 4.87 19.30
C ALA A 507 9.51 4.41 20.47
N GLY A 508 8.88 5.38 21.13
CA GLY A 508 7.87 5.16 22.17
C GLY A 508 6.44 5.15 21.63
N VAL A 509 5.48 5.52 22.49
CA VAL A 509 4.03 5.52 22.21
C VAL A 509 3.64 6.32 20.97
N SER A 510 4.32 7.45 20.71
CA SER A 510 4.08 8.29 19.54
C SER A 510 4.89 7.84 18.31
N GLY A 511 6.08 7.28 18.53
CA GLY A 511 7.01 6.91 17.46
C GLY A 511 6.58 5.69 16.68
N LEU A 512 6.16 4.63 17.38
CA LEU A 512 5.72 3.39 16.75
C LEU A 512 4.57 3.59 15.74
N PRO A 513 3.45 4.25 16.09
CA PRO A 513 2.40 4.52 15.10
C PRO A 513 2.88 5.48 14.01
N SER A 514 3.81 6.41 14.31
CA SER A 514 4.40 7.27 13.28
C SER A 514 5.18 6.49 12.22
N ILE A 515 5.98 5.50 12.61
CA ILE A 515 6.68 4.61 11.66
C ILE A 515 5.66 3.83 10.83
N ARG A 516 4.66 3.24 11.50
CA ARG A 516 3.60 2.45 10.85
C ARG A 516 2.85 3.25 9.78
N TRP A 517 2.48 4.50 10.10
CA TRP A 517 1.73 5.35 9.18
C TRP A 517 2.62 5.96 8.10
N ALA A 518 3.89 6.29 8.36
CA ALA A 518 4.83 6.68 7.30
C ALA A 518 4.85 5.64 6.16
N LEU A 519 4.98 4.35 6.52
CA LEU A 519 4.94 3.24 5.56
C LEU A 519 3.59 3.12 4.84
N ALA A 520 2.48 3.35 5.54
CA ALA A 520 1.14 3.32 4.95
C ALA A 520 0.96 4.37 3.85
N TYR A 521 1.62 5.53 4.01
CA TYR A 521 1.61 6.67 3.10
C TYR A 521 2.75 6.65 2.07
N GLY A 522 3.55 5.57 2.01
CA GLY A 522 4.63 5.42 1.02
C GLY A 522 5.87 6.26 1.31
N ILE A 523 6.05 6.69 2.55
CA ILE A 523 7.20 7.46 3.05
C ILE A 523 8.14 6.48 3.74
N GLU A 524 9.45 6.64 3.55
CA GLU A 524 10.47 5.80 4.20
C GLU A 524 10.83 6.37 5.58
N PRO A 525 10.44 5.73 6.70
CA PRO A 525 10.80 6.20 8.02
C PRO A 525 12.22 5.78 8.42
N VAL A 526 12.91 6.67 9.12
CA VAL A 526 14.12 6.36 9.89
C VAL A 526 13.91 6.88 11.30
N ALA A 527 13.65 5.96 12.22
CA ALA A 527 13.45 6.28 13.62
C ALA A 527 14.77 6.25 14.38
N PHE A 528 15.04 7.27 15.18
CA PHE A 528 16.19 7.36 16.07
C PHE A 528 15.72 7.15 17.49
N GLU A 529 16.17 6.08 18.13
CA GLU A 529 15.87 5.73 19.51
C GLU A 529 17.15 5.81 20.33
N LEU A 530 17.10 6.58 21.42
CA LEU A 530 18.25 6.80 22.29
C LEU A 530 18.64 5.53 23.05
N THR A 531 17.67 4.68 23.37
CA THR A 531 17.88 3.47 24.14
C THR A 531 18.08 2.24 23.25
N GLU A 532 18.41 1.10 23.86
CA GLU A 532 18.63 -0.19 23.21
C GLU A 532 17.33 -0.91 22.84
N SER A 533 16.15 -0.33 23.13
CA SER A 533 14.88 -0.94 22.74
C SER A 533 13.73 0.07 22.67
N ILE A 534 12.62 -0.35 22.06
CA ILE A 534 11.38 0.43 21.99
C ILE A 534 10.68 0.59 23.35
N GLY A 535 9.63 1.43 23.36
CA GLY A 535 8.66 1.53 24.47
C GLY A 535 8.73 2.83 25.26
N GLY A 536 9.83 3.59 25.14
CA GLY A 536 10.00 4.90 25.76
C GLY A 536 9.72 4.88 27.27
N LEU A 537 8.76 5.71 27.71
CA LEU A 537 8.30 5.78 29.11
C LEU A 537 7.90 4.42 29.69
N TRP A 538 7.29 3.55 28.90
CA TRP A 538 6.74 2.27 29.37
C TRP A 538 7.77 1.17 29.58
N LYS A 539 9.02 1.38 29.11
CA LYS A 539 10.13 0.53 29.48
C LYS A 539 10.64 0.96 30.85
N TYR A 540 10.31 0.15 31.85
CA TYR A 540 10.78 0.31 33.21
C TYR A 540 12.31 0.27 33.29
N LYS A 541 12.87 1.28 33.96
CA LYS A 541 14.31 1.41 34.22
C LYS A 541 14.52 1.33 35.75
N PRO A 542 15.22 0.31 36.27
CA PRO A 542 15.35 0.10 37.71
C PRO A 542 16.24 1.14 38.39
N ASN A 543 17.19 1.71 37.65
CA ASN A 543 18.13 2.70 38.15
C ASN A 543 17.68 4.13 37.82
N GLU A 544 18.17 5.10 38.58
CA GLU A 544 17.98 6.52 38.28
C GLU A 544 18.63 6.89 36.93
N THR A 545 17.94 7.74 36.17
CA THR A 545 18.31 8.11 34.81
C THR A 545 17.63 9.43 34.47
N GLU A 546 18.20 10.19 33.55
CA GLU A 546 17.58 11.40 32.98
C GLU A 546 16.41 11.07 32.02
N LEU A 547 16.27 9.79 31.64
CA LEU A 547 15.24 9.32 30.73
C LEU A 547 13.91 9.07 31.44
N SER A 548 12.82 9.32 30.72
CA SER A 548 11.49 8.96 31.21
C SER A 548 11.37 7.45 31.49
N SER A 549 10.73 7.10 32.60
CA SER A 549 10.40 5.73 32.97
C SER A 549 9.18 5.72 33.88
N VAL A 550 8.30 4.75 33.68
CA VAL A 550 7.29 4.35 34.66
C VAL A 550 7.94 3.80 35.94
N MET A 551 7.14 3.69 37.00
CA MET A 551 7.49 2.96 38.22
C MET A 551 7.24 1.46 38.00
N LYS A 552 7.82 0.61 38.84
CA LYS A 552 7.74 -0.85 38.67
C LYS A 552 6.32 -1.37 38.69
N SER A 553 5.46 -0.80 39.53
CA SER A 553 4.07 -1.19 39.79
C SER A 553 3.03 -0.45 38.92
N THR A 554 3.47 0.41 38.00
CA THR A 554 2.55 1.25 37.22
C THR A 554 1.55 0.42 36.40
N ILE A 555 0.27 0.77 36.53
CA ILE A 555 -0.86 0.23 35.77
C ILE A 555 -1.51 1.39 35.00
N ILE A 556 -1.92 1.18 33.74
CA ILE A 556 -2.61 2.22 32.96
C ILE A 556 -3.90 2.69 33.64
N ASN A 557 -4.27 3.95 33.36
CA ASN A 557 -5.49 4.57 33.89
C ASN A 557 -6.69 4.47 32.94
N THR A 558 -6.45 4.12 31.69
CA THR A 558 -7.45 3.83 30.66
C THR A 558 -7.48 2.35 30.37
N SER A 559 -8.63 1.81 29.96
CA SER A 559 -8.79 0.41 29.59
C SER A 559 -8.04 0.05 28.31
N LYS A 560 -7.71 -1.24 28.14
CA LYS A 560 -6.94 -1.77 27.01
C LYS A 560 -7.58 -1.43 25.66
N GLU A 561 -8.89 -1.50 25.57
CA GLU A 561 -9.64 -1.27 24.33
C GLU A 561 -9.65 0.23 23.98
N MET A 562 -9.77 1.12 24.96
CA MET A 562 -9.64 2.57 24.76
C MET A 562 -8.20 3.02 24.50
N THR A 563 -7.22 2.16 24.81
CA THR A 563 -5.78 2.42 24.65
C THR A 563 -5.20 1.82 23.36
N ALA A 564 -5.98 1.02 22.65
CA ALA A 564 -5.55 0.33 21.44
C ALA A 564 -5.16 1.30 20.31
N TYR A 565 -4.21 0.88 19.47
CA TYR A 565 -4.03 1.47 18.15
C TYR A 565 -5.14 0.94 17.24
N SER A 566 -5.62 1.78 16.34
CA SER A 566 -6.83 1.53 15.55
C SER A 566 -6.73 0.31 14.63
N ASP A 567 -5.52 -0.09 14.26
CA ASP A 567 -5.24 -1.27 13.43
C ASP A 567 -4.68 -2.48 14.20
N PHE A 568 -4.57 -2.40 15.54
CA PHE A 568 -3.99 -3.48 16.34
C PHE A 568 -4.51 -3.51 17.80
N PRO A 569 -5.61 -4.22 18.09
CA PRO A 569 -6.15 -4.30 19.45
C PRO A 569 -5.32 -5.23 20.36
N PRO A 570 -5.11 -4.91 21.64
CA PRO A 570 -4.40 -5.78 22.60
C PRO A 570 -5.08 -7.14 22.76
N PRO A 571 -4.35 -8.23 23.06
CA PRO A 571 -4.93 -9.56 23.23
C PRO A 571 -6.13 -9.59 24.20
N PRO A 572 -7.20 -10.34 23.90
CA PRO A 572 -8.37 -10.43 24.79
C PRO A 572 -8.04 -10.95 26.20
N SER A 573 -7.02 -11.79 26.33
CA SER A 573 -6.55 -12.31 27.62
C SER A 573 -5.78 -11.30 28.48
N PHE A 574 -5.40 -10.13 27.94
CA PHE A 574 -4.75 -9.10 28.76
C PHE A 574 -5.76 -8.44 29.69
N ALA A 575 -5.28 -8.01 30.86
CA ALA A 575 -6.10 -7.30 31.83
C ALA A 575 -6.64 -5.99 31.22
N ASN A 576 -7.87 -5.62 31.57
CA ASN A 576 -8.45 -4.36 31.09
C ASN A 576 -7.60 -3.15 31.48
N PHE A 577 -7.02 -3.14 32.68
CA PHE A 577 -6.02 -2.18 33.08
C PHE A 577 -4.65 -2.88 33.12
N MET A 578 -3.92 -2.78 32.01
CA MET A 578 -2.64 -3.44 31.83
C MET A 578 -1.54 -2.88 32.75
N HIS A 579 -0.78 -3.78 33.36
CA HIS A 579 0.48 -3.45 34.03
C HIS A 579 1.53 -2.99 33.00
N ASN A 580 2.55 -2.21 33.42
CA ASN A 580 3.59 -1.69 32.52
C ASN A 580 4.24 -2.77 31.62
N ARG A 581 4.45 -3.99 32.13
CA ARG A 581 5.00 -5.14 31.41
C ARG A 581 4.10 -5.58 30.26
N GLN A 582 2.77 -5.59 30.47
CA GLN A 582 1.81 -5.90 29.42
C GLN A 582 1.73 -4.76 28.38
N MET A 583 1.86 -3.50 28.81
CA MET A 583 1.97 -2.37 27.88
C MET A 583 3.22 -2.45 27.00
N LEU A 584 4.39 -2.71 27.59
CA LEU A 584 5.64 -2.90 26.84
C LEU A 584 5.51 -4.09 25.87
N LYS A 585 4.95 -5.21 26.34
CA LYS A 585 4.68 -6.38 25.50
C LYS A 585 3.73 -6.05 24.35
N TYR A 586 2.69 -5.24 24.57
CA TYR A 586 1.79 -4.78 23.53
C TYR A 586 2.52 -3.95 22.46
N PHE A 587 3.44 -3.06 22.85
CA PHE A 587 4.27 -2.32 21.90
C PHE A 587 5.24 -3.19 21.11
N GLN A 588 5.83 -4.21 21.75
CA GLN A 588 6.64 -5.22 21.06
C GLN A 588 5.81 -6.00 20.04
N MET A 589 4.63 -6.48 20.44
CA MET A 589 3.71 -7.17 19.53
C MET A 589 3.28 -6.27 18.36
N TYR A 590 3.04 -4.99 18.59
CA TYR A 590 2.71 -4.02 17.53
C TYR A 590 3.88 -3.82 16.57
N ALA A 591 5.09 -3.63 17.09
CA ALA A 591 6.30 -3.46 16.29
C ALA A 591 6.63 -4.72 15.48
N ASP A 592 6.47 -5.91 16.05
CA ASP A 592 6.69 -7.19 15.38
C ASP A 592 5.65 -7.42 14.28
N HIS A 593 4.37 -7.21 14.59
CA HIS A 593 3.27 -7.40 13.64
C HIS A 593 3.44 -6.56 12.37
N HIS A 594 3.89 -5.31 12.52
CA HIS A 594 4.13 -4.39 11.41
C HIS A 594 5.60 -4.36 10.93
N GLN A 595 6.47 -5.20 11.48
CA GLN A 595 7.90 -5.29 11.14
C GLN A 595 8.63 -3.94 11.25
N LEU A 596 8.36 -3.18 12.30
CA LEU A 596 8.87 -1.81 12.46
C LEU A 596 10.35 -1.75 12.87
N HIS A 597 10.88 -2.81 13.49
CA HIS A 597 12.24 -2.86 14.06
C HIS A 597 13.34 -2.46 13.06
N LYS A 598 13.22 -2.86 11.79
CA LYS A 598 14.22 -2.55 10.75
C LYS A 598 14.34 -1.05 10.40
N TYR A 599 13.36 -0.24 10.81
CA TYR A 599 13.36 1.21 10.60
C TYR A 599 13.84 1.98 11.83
N ILE A 600 14.19 1.29 12.92
CA ILE A 600 14.59 1.89 14.19
C ILE A 600 16.09 1.71 14.37
N ARG A 601 16.79 2.82 14.53
CA ARG A 601 18.20 2.88 14.90
C ARG A 601 18.30 3.09 16.41
N PHE A 602 18.54 2.00 17.13
CA PHE A 602 18.73 2.01 18.59
C PHE A 602 20.09 2.58 18.97
N GLU A 603 20.18 3.13 20.17
CA GLU A 603 21.41 3.76 20.69
C GLU A 603 21.94 4.89 19.78
N HIS A 604 21.01 5.64 19.19
CA HIS A 604 21.31 6.83 18.39
C HIS A 604 20.76 8.08 19.07
N THR A 605 21.65 8.95 19.51
CA THR A 605 21.30 10.21 20.18
C THR A 605 21.18 11.31 19.15
N VAL A 606 19.98 11.86 18.92
CA VAL A 606 19.86 13.07 18.09
C VAL A 606 20.39 14.27 18.87
N LEU A 607 21.31 15.01 18.25
CA LEU A 607 21.98 16.18 18.83
C LEU A 607 21.33 17.48 18.36
N SER A 608 21.00 17.59 17.07
CA SER A 608 20.36 18.79 16.52
C SER A 608 19.48 18.48 15.30
N VAL A 609 18.45 19.30 15.12
CA VAL A 609 17.52 19.32 13.99
C VAL A 609 17.48 20.74 13.47
N GLN A 610 17.97 20.94 12.25
CA GLN A 610 18.10 22.27 11.65
C GLN A 610 17.44 22.29 10.28
N ARG A 611 16.83 23.42 9.90
CA ARG A 611 16.39 23.60 8.52
C ARG A 611 17.59 23.53 7.59
N SER A 612 17.47 22.80 6.48
CA SER A 612 18.54 22.78 5.48
C SER A 612 18.72 24.18 4.86
N PRO A 613 19.89 24.50 4.28
CA PRO A 613 20.12 25.79 3.61
C PRO A 613 19.10 26.12 2.50
N HIS A 614 18.43 25.10 1.94
CA HIS A 614 17.42 25.23 0.89
C HIS A 614 16.00 24.93 1.38
N TYR A 615 15.73 24.99 2.68
CA TYR A 615 14.42 24.63 3.26
C TYR A 615 13.23 25.35 2.61
N SER A 616 13.40 26.62 2.21
CA SER A 616 12.32 27.40 1.56
C SER A 616 11.85 26.80 0.24
N THR A 617 12.70 26.03 -0.45
CA THR A 617 12.36 25.36 -1.72
C THR A 617 12.18 23.86 -1.55
N THR A 618 12.95 23.20 -0.67
CA THR A 618 12.94 21.74 -0.52
C THR A 618 12.10 21.24 0.66
N GLY A 619 11.98 22.03 1.72
CA GLY A 619 11.35 21.64 2.97
C GLY A 619 12.16 20.63 3.78
N GLN A 620 13.43 20.40 3.43
CA GLN A 620 14.26 19.37 4.03
C GLN A 620 14.96 19.83 5.31
N TRP A 621 15.14 18.90 6.23
CA TRP A 621 15.82 19.08 7.50
C TRP A 621 17.16 18.35 7.52
N THR A 622 18.16 18.98 8.13
CA THR A 622 19.43 18.34 8.48
C THR A 622 19.33 17.84 9.92
N LEU A 623 19.48 16.53 10.11
CA LEU A 623 19.58 15.88 11.41
C LEU A 623 21.04 15.59 11.72
N GLU A 624 21.49 15.98 12.90
CA GLU A 624 22.77 15.59 13.46
C GLU A 624 22.55 14.61 14.61
N TYR A 625 23.21 13.47 14.58
CA TYR A 625 23.05 12.44 15.60
C TYR A 625 24.36 11.72 15.91
N LYS A 626 24.49 11.24 17.14
CA LYS A 626 25.63 10.47 17.65
C LYS A 626 25.27 9.00 17.72
N THR A 627 26.11 8.15 17.13
CA THR A 627 25.99 6.68 17.17
C THR A 627 26.65 6.09 18.43
N LEU A 628 26.39 4.82 18.73
CA LEU A 628 26.91 4.12 19.92
C LEU A 628 28.45 4.17 20.05
N ASP A 629 29.16 4.10 18.93
CA ASP A 629 30.63 4.22 18.85
C ASP A 629 31.14 5.66 19.07
N GLY A 630 30.24 6.61 19.29
CA GLY A 630 30.55 8.00 19.55
C GLY A 630 30.71 8.88 18.32
N LEU A 631 30.56 8.33 17.10
CA LEU A 631 30.64 9.10 15.86
C LEU A 631 29.44 10.01 15.70
N VAL A 632 29.70 11.26 15.31
CA VAL A 632 28.65 12.22 14.94
C VAL A 632 28.43 12.16 13.43
N LYS A 633 27.19 11.98 13.02
CA LYS A 633 26.76 11.90 11.62
C LYS A 633 25.69 12.95 11.34
N GLN A 634 25.62 13.38 10.09
CA GLN A 634 24.59 14.27 9.59
C GLN A 634 23.86 13.62 8.41
N GLU A 635 22.53 13.72 8.40
CA GLU A 635 21.67 13.21 7.32
C GLU A 635 20.53 14.17 7.00
N LEU A 636 20.11 14.18 5.73
CA LEU A 636 18.97 14.97 5.25
C LEU A 636 17.68 14.15 5.22
N PHE A 637 16.57 14.79 5.60
CA PHE A 637 15.23 14.21 5.60
C PHE A 637 14.20 15.18 5.03
N ASP A 638 13.19 14.65 4.34
CA ASP A 638 12.11 15.44 3.73
C ASP A 638 11.07 15.90 4.75
N CYS A 639 10.96 15.20 5.87
CA CYS A 639 10.19 15.63 7.03
C CYS A 639 10.73 15.05 8.33
N VAL A 640 10.34 15.67 9.45
CA VAL A 640 10.76 15.26 10.80
C VAL A 640 9.53 15.16 11.70
N LEU A 641 9.46 14.09 12.50
CA LEU A 641 8.48 13.91 13.56
C LEU A 641 9.15 13.84 14.93
N LEU A 642 8.78 14.75 15.83
CA LEU A 642 9.24 14.78 17.21
C LEU A 642 8.31 13.92 18.08
N CYS A 643 8.80 12.76 18.51
CA CYS A 643 8.06 11.76 19.29
C CYS A 643 8.68 11.55 20.70
N GLN A 644 9.35 12.57 21.24
CA GLN A 644 10.16 12.50 22.47
C GLN A 644 9.35 12.44 23.79
N GLY A 645 8.04 12.73 23.76
CA GLY A 645 7.22 12.81 24.97
C GLY A 645 7.56 14.01 25.87
N HIS A 646 6.93 14.09 27.06
CA HIS A 646 7.05 15.26 27.95
C HIS A 646 7.21 14.90 29.44
N HIS A 647 7.61 13.67 29.77
CA HIS A 647 7.72 13.14 31.14
C HIS A 647 9.17 12.83 31.57
N ALA A 648 10.15 13.53 31.02
CA ALA A 648 11.56 13.35 31.37
C ALA A 648 12.09 14.43 32.34
N LYS A 649 11.74 15.70 32.12
CA LYS A 649 12.28 16.81 32.91
C LYS A 649 11.39 17.10 34.14
N PRO A 650 11.84 16.85 35.38
CA PRO A 650 11.03 17.05 36.57
C PRO A 650 10.71 18.54 36.80
N ASN A 651 9.50 18.85 37.26
CA ASN A 651 9.11 20.21 37.62
C ASN A 651 9.35 20.46 39.11
N LEU A 652 10.38 21.22 39.45
CA LEU A 652 10.72 21.56 40.84
C LEU A 652 10.24 22.96 41.26
N THR A 653 9.51 23.68 40.40
CA THR A 653 9.04 25.03 40.69
C THR A 653 8.13 25.07 41.92
N GLY A 654 8.46 25.93 42.89
CA GLY A 654 7.68 26.10 44.12
C GLY A 654 7.88 24.98 45.14
N THR A 655 9.03 24.28 45.11
CA THR A 655 9.41 23.24 46.07
C THR A 655 10.55 23.64 47.02
N ASP A 656 10.96 24.91 46.99
CA ASP A 656 12.00 25.48 47.86
C ASP A 656 11.39 26.05 49.14
N TRP A 657 10.75 25.17 49.92
CA TRP A 657 10.29 25.54 51.25
C TRP A 657 11.47 25.83 52.18
N LYS A 658 11.26 26.73 53.15
CA LYS A 658 12.28 27.08 54.15
C LYS A 658 12.75 25.82 54.87
N GLY A 659 14.04 25.76 55.21
CA GLY A 659 14.65 24.63 55.92
C GLY A 659 15.04 23.44 55.05
N LYS A 660 14.89 23.49 53.73
CA LYS A 660 15.27 22.40 52.81
C LYS A 660 16.72 21.94 53.00
N ASP A 661 17.64 22.88 53.23
CA ASP A 661 19.08 22.59 53.38
C ASP A 661 19.45 21.94 54.73
N ILE A 662 18.57 22.03 55.75
CA ILE A 662 18.79 21.42 57.07
C ILE A 662 18.09 20.07 57.23
N PHE A 663 17.25 19.68 56.29
CA PHE A 663 16.51 18.42 56.34
C PHE A 663 17.46 17.24 56.14
N GLN A 664 17.51 16.34 57.14
CA GLN A 664 18.42 15.19 57.13
C GLN A 664 17.89 14.01 56.31
N GLY A 665 16.60 14.01 56.00
CA GLY A 665 15.95 12.97 55.20
C GLY A 665 16.16 13.13 53.70
N LYS A 666 15.59 12.22 52.90
CA LYS A 666 15.75 12.21 51.44
C LYS A 666 14.65 13.01 50.74
N ILE A 667 15.02 13.96 49.88
CA ILE A 667 14.06 14.66 49.00
C ILE A 667 14.30 14.22 47.55
N ILE A 668 13.29 13.62 46.92
CA ILE A 668 13.36 13.20 45.51
C ILE A 668 12.13 13.63 44.72
N HIS A 669 12.24 13.71 43.40
CA HIS A 669 11.08 13.78 42.52
C HIS A 669 10.57 12.37 42.19
N SER A 670 9.28 12.24 41.90
CA SER A 670 8.64 10.99 41.42
C SER A 670 9.29 10.41 40.16
N HIS A 671 10.07 11.21 39.42
CA HIS A 671 10.89 10.76 38.31
C HIS A 671 12.01 9.79 38.75
N SER A 672 12.61 10.06 39.92
CA SER A 672 13.69 9.27 40.51
C SER A 672 13.16 8.10 41.36
N TYR A 673 11.87 8.11 41.71
CA TYR A 673 11.23 6.99 42.41
C TYR A 673 10.96 5.82 41.43
N LYS A 674 11.59 4.66 41.66
CA LYS A 674 11.49 3.49 40.76
C LYS A 674 10.77 2.29 41.38
N ASP A 675 10.98 2.04 42.67
CA ASP A 675 10.43 0.91 43.41
C ASP A 675 10.29 1.30 44.89
N HIS A 676 9.50 0.53 45.64
CA HIS A 676 9.29 0.69 47.08
C HIS A 676 10.49 0.29 47.94
N VAL A 677 11.47 -0.41 47.34
CA VAL A 677 12.67 -0.90 48.04
C VAL A 677 13.48 0.27 48.60
N GLY A 678 13.78 0.22 49.90
CA GLY A 678 14.46 1.28 50.65
C GLY A 678 13.52 2.26 51.36
N TYR A 679 12.21 2.03 51.29
CA TYR A 679 11.18 2.83 51.98
C TYR A 679 10.42 2.01 53.04
N GLU A 680 10.81 0.76 53.29
CA GLU A 680 10.22 -0.11 54.32
C GLU A 680 10.38 0.51 55.71
N ASP A 681 9.30 0.47 56.51
CA ASP A 681 9.26 1.01 57.88
C ASP A 681 9.68 2.49 58.02
N THR A 682 9.68 3.24 56.91
CA THR A 682 9.97 4.69 56.90
C THR A 682 8.69 5.53 56.87
N THR A 683 8.80 6.78 57.31
CA THR A 683 7.76 7.80 57.25
C THR A 683 7.95 8.68 56.02
N ASN A 684 6.96 8.67 55.12
CA ASN A 684 7.09 9.24 53.79
C ASN A 684 6.06 10.35 53.54
N VAL A 685 6.50 11.48 52.99
CA VAL A 685 5.61 12.54 52.49
C VAL A 685 5.57 12.46 50.97
N VAL A 686 4.38 12.37 50.40
CA VAL A 686 4.15 12.46 48.95
C VAL A 686 3.47 13.79 48.66
N VAL A 687 4.13 14.65 47.88
CA VAL A 687 3.63 16.00 47.58
C VAL A 687 2.96 16.03 46.22
N GLY A 688 1.65 16.28 46.20
CA GLY A 688 0.85 16.38 44.98
C GLY A 688 -0.39 15.50 45.01
N MET A 689 -1.25 15.69 44.02
CA MET A 689 -2.50 14.93 43.86
C MET A 689 -2.74 14.63 42.37
N GLY A 690 -1.70 14.14 41.70
CA GLY A 690 -1.83 13.56 40.36
C GLY A 690 -1.73 12.03 40.42
N ASN A 691 -1.90 11.36 39.28
CA ASN A 691 -1.85 9.90 39.21
C ASN A 691 -0.56 9.34 39.84
N SER A 692 0.61 9.88 39.49
CA SER A 692 1.89 9.45 40.09
C SER A 692 1.96 9.66 41.61
N ALA A 693 1.38 10.75 42.14
CA ALA A 693 1.38 11.00 43.58
C ALA A 693 0.55 9.94 44.32
N VAL A 694 -0.61 9.62 43.77
CA VAL A 694 -1.50 8.64 44.38
C VAL A 694 -0.96 7.22 44.24
N ASP A 695 -0.35 6.87 43.11
CA ASP A 695 0.30 5.57 42.93
C ASP A 695 1.44 5.37 43.94
N VAL A 696 2.32 6.36 44.11
CA VAL A 696 3.41 6.32 45.11
C VAL A 696 2.85 6.24 46.53
N ALA A 697 1.86 7.06 46.86
CA ALA A 697 1.28 7.07 48.21
C ALA A 697 0.62 5.73 48.55
N VAL A 698 -0.13 5.15 47.61
CA VAL A 698 -0.79 3.85 47.79
C VAL A 698 0.25 2.73 47.89
N GLU A 699 1.29 2.72 47.07
CA GLU A 699 2.34 1.71 47.13
C GLU A 699 3.09 1.77 48.47
N LEU A 700 3.59 2.96 48.85
CA LEU A 700 4.32 3.15 50.09
C LEU A 700 3.46 2.90 51.33
N SER A 701 2.14 3.11 51.26
CA SER A 701 1.24 2.85 52.40
C SER A 701 1.15 1.38 52.81
N ARG A 702 1.65 0.46 51.97
CA ARG A 702 1.64 -0.98 52.25
C ARG A 702 2.87 -1.44 53.04
N ILE A 703 3.96 -0.67 53.00
CA ILE A 703 5.29 -1.10 53.46
C ILE A 703 5.98 -0.06 54.35
N GLY A 704 5.62 1.22 54.24
CA GLY A 704 6.13 2.28 55.09
C GLY A 704 5.44 2.34 56.44
N LYS A 705 6.12 2.90 57.44
CA LYS A 705 5.59 3.12 58.78
C LYS A 705 4.40 4.08 58.79
N GLN A 706 4.46 5.14 57.99
CA GLN A 706 3.37 6.09 57.80
C GLN A 706 3.56 6.85 56.48
N VAL A 707 2.47 7.06 55.73
CA VAL A 707 2.47 7.94 54.55
C VAL A 707 1.63 9.19 54.80
N TYR A 708 2.18 10.36 54.48
CA TYR A 708 1.48 11.63 54.43
C TYR A 708 1.30 12.07 52.98
N LEU A 709 0.06 12.23 52.53
CA LEU A 709 -0.26 12.75 51.20
C LEU A 709 -0.56 14.25 51.31
N SER A 710 0.37 15.08 50.84
CA SER A 710 0.25 16.54 50.91
C SER A 710 -0.40 17.10 49.65
N THR A 711 -1.45 17.91 49.84
CA THR A 711 -2.14 18.59 48.73
C THR A 711 -2.54 20.01 49.08
N ARG A 712 -2.38 20.93 48.12
CA ARG A 712 -2.77 22.35 48.26
C ARG A 712 -4.24 22.61 47.98
N ARG A 713 -4.85 21.82 47.10
CA ARG A 713 -6.15 22.15 46.49
C ARG A 713 -7.11 20.97 46.38
N GLY A 714 -6.73 19.76 46.82
CA GLY A 714 -7.51 18.54 46.60
C GLY A 714 -7.51 18.08 45.14
N ALA A 715 -8.24 17.01 44.83
CA ALA A 715 -8.56 16.58 43.47
C ALA A 715 -9.79 15.66 43.46
N TRP A 716 -10.49 15.62 42.33
CA TRP A 716 -11.53 14.61 42.09
C TRP A 716 -10.89 13.25 41.83
N ILE A 717 -11.22 12.26 42.65
CA ILE A 717 -10.79 10.87 42.55
C ILE A 717 -11.81 10.09 41.72
N LEU A 718 -11.32 9.46 40.65
CA LEU A 718 -12.09 8.64 39.71
C LEU A 718 -11.76 7.16 39.94
N SER A 719 -12.76 6.30 39.86
CA SER A 719 -12.60 4.85 39.97
C SER A 719 -12.27 4.26 38.59
N LYS A 720 -11.41 3.23 38.51
CA LYS A 720 -11.23 2.44 37.28
C LYS A 720 -12.43 1.53 37.04
N VAL A 721 -13.03 1.06 38.14
CA VAL A 721 -14.17 0.14 38.14
C VAL A 721 -15.48 0.92 38.15
N GLY A 722 -16.19 0.86 37.03
CA GLY A 722 -17.52 1.43 36.82
C GLY A 722 -18.64 0.52 37.33
N SER A 723 -19.82 0.68 36.73
CA SER A 723 -20.99 -0.08 37.15
C SER A 723 -20.86 -1.55 36.73
N TYR A 724 -21.32 -2.47 37.58
CA TYR A 724 -21.26 -3.92 37.32
C TYR A 724 -19.83 -4.46 37.03
N GLY A 725 -18.80 -3.74 37.45
CA GLY A 725 -17.40 -4.15 37.25
C GLY A 725 -16.78 -3.74 35.92
N GLN A 726 -17.52 -3.05 35.04
CA GLN A 726 -17.02 -2.62 33.73
C GLN A 726 -15.99 -1.49 33.84
N PRO A 727 -15.07 -1.33 32.88
CA PRO A 727 -14.14 -0.20 32.87
C PRO A 727 -14.88 1.15 32.79
N TYR A 728 -14.64 2.03 33.75
CA TYR A 728 -15.38 3.30 33.87
C TYR A 728 -15.16 4.25 32.67
N ASP A 729 -13.99 4.19 32.03
CA ASP A 729 -13.67 5.00 30.87
C ASP A 729 -14.49 4.62 29.63
N MET A 730 -14.83 3.35 29.45
CA MET A 730 -15.73 2.89 28.38
C MET A 730 -17.15 3.43 28.56
N GLU A 731 -17.62 3.56 29.80
CA GLU A 731 -18.93 4.17 30.12
C GLU A 731 -18.92 5.69 29.94
N LEU A 732 -17.82 6.33 30.33
CA LEU A 732 -17.67 7.77 30.34
C LEU A 732 -17.44 8.33 28.93
N LEU A 733 -16.57 7.70 28.13
CA LEU A 733 -16.07 8.21 26.85
C LEU A 733 -16.88 7.71 25.64
N SER A 734 -18.20 7.58 25.77
CA SER A 734 -19.08 7.25 24.65
C SER A 734 -19.50 8.49 23.86
N ARG A 735 -19.71 8.36 22.54
CA ARG A 735 -20.20 9.47 21.69
C ARG A 735 -21.57 9.98 22.14
N PHE A 736 -22.47 9.08 22.56
CA PHE A 736 -23.77 9.44 23.15
C PHE A 736 -23.61 10.40 24.32
N ARG A 737 -22.80 10.02 25.32
CA ARG A 737 -22.60 10.81 26.53
C ARG A 737 -21.81 12.10 26.26
N MET A 738 -20.68 12.00 25.56
CA MET A 738 -19.74 13.12 25.41
C MET A 738 -20.11 14.12 24.33
N LYS A 739 -20.83 13.71 23.28
CA LYS A 739 -21.18 14.59 22.13
C LYS A 739 -22.65 14.97 22.14
N TYR A 740 -23.56 14.00 22.22
CA TYR A 740 -24.99 14.27 22.05
C TYR A 740 -25.64 14.73 23.34
N PHE A 741 -25.44 14.01 24.44
CA PHE A 741 -26.01 14.39 25.74
C PHE A 741 -25.44 15.71 26.25
N ASN A 742 -24.12 15.89 26.22
CA ASN A 742 -23.48 17.14 26.66
C ASN A 742 -23.80 18.35 25.74
N ALA A 743 -24.23 18.14 24.50
CA ALA A 743 -24.68 19.24 23.63
C ALA A 743 -26.10 19.72 23.98
N ILE A 744 -26.93 18.86 24.57
CA ILE A 744 -28.33 19.15 24.89
C ILE A 744 -28.48 19.54 26.37
N ALA A 745 -27.71 18.90 27.26
CA ALA A 745 -27.77 19.15 28.69
C ALA A 745 -26.94 20.39 29.08
N PRO A 746 -27.48 21.34 29.87
CA PRO A 746 -26.69 22.45 30.38
C PRO A 746 -25.47 21.98 31.18
N ALA A 747 -24.30 22.60 30.96
CA ALA A 747 -23.03 22.18 31.57
C ALA A 747 -23.11 22.05 33.12
N TRP A 748 -23.84 22.95 33.78
CA TRP A 748 -24.04 22.91 35.23
C TRP A 748 -24.78 21.65 35.70
N LEU A 749 -25.73 21.13 34.90
CA LEU A 749 -26.50 19.94 35.22
C LEU A 749 -25.65 18.69 35.08
N VAL A 750 -24.89 18.60 33.98
CA VAL A 750 -23.93 17.51 33.74
C VAL A 750 -22.90 17.47 34.86
N GLU A 751 -22.32 18.62 35.21
CA GLU A 751 -21.35 18.71 36.29
C GLU A 751 -21.95 18.31 37.64
N LYS A 752 -23.17 18.76 37.96
CA LYS A 752 -23.89 18.37 39.18
C LYS A 752 -24.14 16.86 39.24
N MET A 753 -24.55 16.24 38.13
CA MET A 753 -24.77 14.79 38.06
C MET A 753 -23.48 14.00 38.27
N VAL A 754 -22.39 14.38 37.59
CA VAL A 754 -21.09 13.72 37.73
C VAL A 754 -20.55 13.91 39.14
N LYS A 755 -20.62 15.12 39.69
CA LYS A 755 -20.24 15.39 41.09
C LYS A 755 -21.02 14.53 42.07
N LYS A 756 -22.34 14.35 41.87
CA LYS A 756 -23.17 13.46 42.69
C LYS A 756 -22.73 12.00 42.57
N GLN A 757 -22.44 11.52 41.36
CA GLN A 757 -21.95 10.15 41.15
C GLN A 757 -20.60 9.91 41.85
N LEU A 758 -19.65 10.84 41.71
CA LEU A 758 -18.34 10.75 42.37
C LEU A 758 -18.48 10.77 43.89
N GLN A 759 -19.28 11.69 44.44
CA GLN A 759 -19.54 11.78 45.88
C GLN A 759 -20.27 10.56 46.44
N HIS A 760 -21.17 9.94 45.67
CA HIS A 760 -21.87 8.72 46.09
C HIS A 760 -20.92 7.54 46.27
N ARG A 761 -19.89 7.42 45.43
CA ARG A 761 -18.87 6.37 45.54
C ARG A 761 -17.87 6.66 46.65
N PHE A 762 -17.45 7.92 46.75
CA PHE A 762 -16.35 8.37 47.61
C PHE A 762 -16.61 9.83 48.02
N ASP A 763 -16.88 10.07 49.30
CA ASP A 763 -17.08 11.43 49.80
C ASP A 763 -15.75 12.15 49.97
N HIS A 764 -15.41 12.98 48.99
CA HIS A 764 -14.11 13.66 48.92
C HIS A 764 -13.90 14.62 50.10
N ALA A 765 -14.98 15.20 50.66
CA ALA A 765 -14.88 16.14 51.78
C ALA A 765 -14.51 15.40 53.06
N LYS A 766 -15.19 14.28 53.34
CA LYS A 766 -14.90 13.43 54.50
C LYS A 766 -13.46 12.91 54.48
N TYR A 767 -12.90 12.65 53.30
CA TYR A 767 -11.55 12.13 53.11
C TYR A 767 -10.48 13.20 52.91
N GLY A 768 -10.81 14.49 53.07
CA GLY A 768 -9.84 15.60 53.03
C GLY A 768 -9.28 15.92 51.65
N VAL A 769 -9.86 15.39 50.57
CA VAL A 769 -9.38 15.58 49.18
C VAL A 769 -10.31 16.41 48.32
N MET A 770 -11.40 16.95 48.88
CA MET A 770 -12.37 17.78 48.16
C MET A 770 -11.70 18.99 47.50
N PRO A 771 -11.80 19.11 46.16
CA PRO A 771 -11.22 20.24 45.48
C PRO A 771 -12.07 21.51 45.54
N LYS A 772 -11.40 22.67 45.45
CA LYS A 772 -12.05 23.99 45.34
C LYS A 772 -12.49 24.34 43.91
N HIS A 773 -12.30 23.44 42.94
CA HIS A 773 -12.60 23.64 41.52
C HIS A 773 -13.65 22.64 41.02
N GLY A 774 -14.25 22.94 39.85
CA GLY A 774 -15.20 22.07 39.18
C GLY A 774 -14.61 20.72 38.77
N VAL A 775 -15.47 19.76 38.42
CA VAL A 775 -15.05 18.38 38.06
C VAL A 775 -14.11 18.37 36.86
N TRP A 776 -14.38 19.24 35.89
CA TRP A 776 -13.68 19.28 34.61
C TRP A 776 -12.63 20.39 34.51
N SER A 777 -12.37 21.10 35.61
CA SER A 777 -11.39 22.20 35.71
C SER A 777 -9.97 21.74 36.02
N GLN A 778 -9.77 20.45 36.24
CA GLN A 778 -8.47 19.81 36.42
C GLN A 778 -8.63 18.35 35.99
N HIS A 779 -7.55 17.76 35.47
CA HIS A 779 -7.53 16.34 35.19
C HIS A 779 -7.77 15.54 36.49
N GLY A 780 -8.81 14.71 36.51
CA GLY A 780 -9.15 13.85 37.64
C GLY A 780 -8.02 12.85 37.94
N THR A 781 -7.91 12.43 39.19
CA THR A 781 -6.92 11.42 39.60
C THR A 781 -7.58 10.07 39.67
N VAL A 782 -7.04 9.07 38.97
CA VAL A 782 -7.66 7.75 38.88
C VAL A 782 -7.07 6.83 39.95
N SER A 783 -7.89 6.36 40.90
CA SER A 783 -7.48 5.40 41.92
C SER A 783 -8.67 4.74 42.61
N ASP A 784 -8.65 3.40 42.67
CA ASP A 784 -9.61 2.62 43.47
C ASP A 784 -9.11 2.36 44.90
N GLU A 785 -7.80 2.48 45.12
CA GLU A 785 -7.16 2.09 46.38
C GLU A 785 -7.01 3.23 47.37
N LEU A 786 -6.81 4.47 46.89
CA LEU A 786 -6.57 5.62 47.77
C LEU A 786 -7.62 5.77 48.87
N PRO A 787 -8.94 5.68 48.60
CA PRO A 787 -9.95 5.75 49.65
C PRO A 787 -9.71 4.72 50.76
N ASN A 788 -9.40 3.47 50.37
CA ASN A 788 -9.17 2.38 51.31
C ASN A 788 -7.89 2.60 52.15
N ARG A 789 -6.87 3.27 51.59
CA ARG A 789 -5.63 3.61 52.32
C ARG A 789 -5.81 4.76 53.29
N ILE A 790 -6.67 5.72 52.96
CA ILE A 790 -7.00 6.83 53.86
C ILE A 790 -7.87 6.35 55.03
N VAL A 791 -8.91 5.56 54.77
CA VAL A 791 -9.80 5.08 55.85
C VAL A 791 -9.09 4.13 56.81
N SER A 792 -8.07 3.40 56.35
CA SER A 792 -7.23 2.56 57.22
C SER A 792 -6.17 3.34 58.00
N GLY A 793 -6.03 4.65 57.77
CA GLY A 793 -5.00 5.50 58.39
C GLY A 793 -3.59 5.32 57.83
N THR A 794 -3.37 4.36 56.92
CA THR A 794 -2.05 4.13 56.30
C THR A 794 -1.59 5.30 55.42
N VAL A 795 -2.54 6.07 54.89
CA VAL A 795 -2.30 7.38 54.25
C VAL A 795 -3.06 8.46 55.03
N ILE A 796 -2.35 9.48 55.48
CA ILE A 796 -2.94 10.66 56.13
C ILE A 796 -2.84 11.85 55.19
N VAL A 797 -3.97 12.48 54.88
CA VAL A 797 -3.99 13.67 54.04
C VAL A 797 -3.55 14.88 54.88
N LYS A 798 -2.59 15.66 54.36
CA LYS A 798 -2.03 16.85 55.02
C LYS A 798 -2.11 18.07 54.10
N PRO A 799 -2.14 19.30 54.66
CA PRO A 799 -2.01 20.51 53.87
C PRO A 799 -0.59 20.62 53.28
N ASN A 800 -0.27 21.75 52.66
CA ASN A 800 1.06 21.95 52.10
C ASN A 800 2.14 21.97 53.20
N ILE A 801 3.38 21.72 52.80
CA ILE A 801 4.55 21.94 53.66
C ILE A 801 4.71 23.46 53.85
N LYS A 802 4.92 23.89 55.10
CA LYS A 802 5.25 25.27 55.46
C LYS A 802 6.77 25.47 55.47
N GLU A 803 7.47 24.61 56.20
CA GLU A 803 8.93 24.54 56.26
C GLU A 803 9.39 23.13 56.68
N TYR A 804 10.63 22.78 56.31
CA TYR A 804 11.30 21.58 56.79
C TYR A 804 11.96 21.84 58.16
N THR A 805 11.93 20.84 59.02
CA THR A 805 12.75 20.79 60.24
C THR A 805 13.93 19.85 60.02
N ALA A 806 14.85 19.71 60.97
CA ALA A 806 16.02 18.85 60.78
C ALA A 806 15.61 17.37 60.52
N THR A 807 14.53 16.91 61.13
CA THR A 807 14.08 15.50 61.12
C THR A 807 12.64 15.33 60.63
N GLY A 808 12.02 16.38 60.07
CA GLY A 808 10.61 16.36 59.75
C GLY A 808 10.11 17.54 58.92
N VAL A 809 8.79 17.72 58.93
CA VAL A 809 8.09 18.81 58.23
C VAL A 809 7.09 19.48 59.14
N LEU A 810 7.04 20.81 59.08
CA LEU A 810 5.98 21.63 59.65
C LEU A 810 4.92 21.89 58.58
N TRP A 811 3.67 21.55 58.88
CA TRP A 811 2.53 21.72 57.99
C TRP A 811 1.95 23.14 58.07
N GLU A 812 1.25 23.59 57.04
CA GLU A 812 0.55 24.90 57.05
C GLU A 812 -0.52 25.03 58.15
N ASP A 813 -1.07 23.91 58.65
CA ASP A 813 -2.00 23.89 59.78
C ASP A 813 -1.33 24.02 61.15
N GLY A 814 0.00 24.12 61.20
CA GLY A 814 0.80 24.24 62.41
C GLY A 814 1.18 22.92 63.07
N THR A 815 0.71 21.78 62.55
CA THR A 815 1.15 20.46 63.05
C THR A 815 2.55 20.12 62.53
N GLU A 816 3.33 19.36 63.30
CA GLU A 816 4.64 18.86 62.87
C GLU A 816 4.60 17.33 62.72
N SER A 817 5.39 16.78 61.81
CA SER A 817 5.55 15.34 61.65
C SER A 817 7.00 14.99 61.37
N GLN A 818 7.51 13.97 62.05
CA GLN A 818 8.82 13.38 61.76
C GLN A 818 8.75 12.62 60.42
N VAL A 819 9.72 12.82 59.55
CA VAL A 819 9.68 12.35 58.16
C VAL A 819 11.07 11.94 57.71
N ASP A 820 11.17 10.75 57.13
CA ASP A 820 12.41 10.20 56.59
C ASP A 820 12.59 10.59 55.11
N ASN A 821 11.50 10.61 54.34
CA ASN A 821 11.56 10.91 52.90
C ASN A 821 10.43 11.83 52.42
N VAL A 822 10.76 12.68 51.44
CA VAL A 822 9.80 13.54 50.71
C VAL A 822 9.88 13.24 49.22
N ILE A 823 8.77 12.79 48.64
CA ILE A 823 8.63 12.48 47.21
C ILE A 823 7.77 13.56 46.54
N LEU A 824 8.40 14.38 45.71
CA LEU A 824 7.79 15.47 44.96
C LEU A 824 7.11 14.92 43.68
N CYS A 825 5.79 15.04 43.61
CA CYS A 825 4.98 14.64 42.45
C CYS A 825 4.39 15.89 41.77
N THR A 826 5.27 16.84 41.46
CA THR A 826 4.94 18.23 41.07
C THR A 826 4.84 18.45 39.55
N GLY A 827 4.96 17.38 38.77
CA GLY A 827 4.74 17.38 37.32
C GLY A 827 6.05 17.41 36.53
N TYR A 828 5.94 17.72 35.24
CA TYR A 828 7.06 17.69 34.30
C TYR A 828 7.05 18.92 33.40
N LEU A 829 8.24 19.29 32.93
CA LEU A 829 8.48 20.34 31.95
C LEU A 829 8.82 19.73 30.59
N PHE A 830 8.56 20.45 29.51
CA PHE A 830 9.03 20.09 28.17
C PHE A 830 9.76 21.25 27.49
N ASP A 831 10.67 20.90 26.59
CA ASP A 831 11.37 21.83 25.71
C ASP A 831 11.66 21.18 24.36
N PHE A 832 12.00 22.01 23.37
CA PHE A 832 12.31 21.58 22.01
C PHE A 832 13.69 22.07 21.59
N ASN A 833 14.66 22.01 22.52
CA ASN A 833 16.02 22.49 22.31
C ASN A 833 16.74 21.75 21.16
N LEU A 834 16.33 20.53 20.82
CA LEU A 834 16.82 19.80 19.65
C LEU A 834 16.56 20.55 18.34
N VAL A 835 15.49 21.34 18.24
CA VAL A 835 15.13 22.07 17.02
C VAL A 835 15.64 23.49 17.11
N GLU A 836 16.69 23.78 16.35
CA GLU A 836 17.31 25.12 16.26
C GLU A 836 17.56 25.75 17.64
N ASN A 837 18.03 24.97 18.62
CA ASN A 837 18.29 25.42 19.99
C ASN A 837 17.07 26.07 20.68
N GLY A 838 15.86 25.60 20.36
CA GLY A 838 14.60 26.11 20.90
C GLY A 838 14.15 27.45 20.31
N GLN A 839 14.85 27.98 19.29
CA GLN A 839 14.48 29.26 18.67
C GLN A 839 13.25 29.16 17.79
N LEU A 840 13.05 28.02 17.11
CA LEU A 840 11.89 27.79 16.26
C LEU A 840 10.64 27.45 17.08
N ILE A 841 10.75 26.56 18.05
CA ILE A 841 9.63 26.15 18.91
C ILE A 841 9.90 26.65 20.33
N LYS A 842 9.43 27.87 20.60
CA LYS A 842 9.63 28.51 21.90
C LYS A 842 8.65 27.96 22.93
N VAL A 843 9.17 27.57 24.08
CA VAL A 843 8.37 27.16 25.24
C VAL A 843 8.52 28.21 26.34
N LYS A 844 7.40 28.77 26.79
CA LYS A 844 7.33 29.69 27.93
C LYS A 844 6.27 29.20 28.90
N ASP A 845 6.60 29.11 30.19
CA ASP A 845 5.68 28.65 31.24
C ASP A 845 5.01 27.31 30.88
N ASN A 846 5.82 26.37 30.34
CA ASN A 846 5.38 25.05 29.87
C ASN A 846 4.28 25.11 28.79
N TYR A 847 4.20 26.20 28.03
CA TYR A 847 3.24 26.41 26.94
C TYR A 847 3.98 26.76 25.64
N THR A 848 3.43 26.30 24.52
CA THR A 848 3.93 26.63 23.17
C THR A 848 2.77 26.65 22.16
N PRO A 849 2.67 27.69 21.31
CA PRO A 849 1.54 27.86 20.40
C PRO A 849 1.66 26.96 19.17
N LEU A 850 0.96 25.83 19.19
CA LEU A 850 0.98 24.84 18.11
C LEU A 850 -0.43 24.55 17.60
N PHE A 851 -0.60 24.55 16.28
CA PHE A 851 -1.87 24.13 15.68
C PHE A 851 -2.10 22.65 15.97
N LYS A 852 -3.23 22.34 16.62
CA LYS A 852 -3.58 20.99 17.11
C LYS A 852 -2.46 20.30 17.89
N TYR A 853 -1.61 21.06 18.61
CA TYR A 853 -0.44 20.55 19.33
C TYR A 853 0.58 19.80 18.45
N MET A 854 0.57 20.07 17.14
CA MET A 854 1.41 19.39 16.15
C MET A 854 2.32 20.34 15.36
N TYR A 855 1.74 21.43 14.84
CA TYR A 855 2.41 22.25 13.83
C TYR A 855 2.85 23.60 14.39
N PRO A 856 4.14 23.96 14.28
CA PRO A 856 4.65 25.28 14.66
C PRO A 856 4.07 26.40 13.79
N ALA A 857 3.72 27.52 14.41
CA ALA A 857 3.12 28.66 13.74
C ALA A 857 4.08 29.32 12.71
N GLU A 858 5.40 29.27 12.97
CA GLU A 858 6.43 29.81 12.08
C GLU A 858 6.57 29.02 10.76
N LEU A 859 6.09 27.79 10.70
CA LEU A 859 6.24 26.90 9.54
C LEU A 859 4.96 26.77 8.71
N LEU A 860 3.87 27.49 9.02
CA LEU A 860 2.55 27.24 8.42
C LEU A 860 2.51 27.40 6.89
N ASP A 861 3.36 28.25 6.32
CA ASP A 861 3.43 28.46 4.87
C ASP A 861 4.13 27.29 4.14
N HIS A 862 5.00 26.53 4.84
CA HIS A 862 5.71 25.37 4.31
C HIS A 862 6.14 24.42 5.44
N ASN A 863 5.22 23.58 5.92
CA ASN A 863 5.43 22.74 7.09
C ASN A 863 5.80 21.29 6.73
N THR A 864 6.99 20.86 7.15
CA THR A 864 7.46 19.47 7.08
C THR A 864 7.95 18.94 8.44
N LEU A 865 7.54 19.56 9.54
CA LEU A 865 7.89 19.20 10.92
C LEU A 865 6.62 19.00 11.78
N GLY A 866 6.47 17.81 12.37
CA GLY A 866 5.33 17.48 13.22
C GLY A 866 5.74 17.12 14.65
N ILE A 867 4.98 17.58 15.64
CA ILE A 867 5.09 17.14 17.04
C ILE A 867 3.97 16.13 17.32
N ILE A 868 4.33 14.92 17.75
CA ILE A 868 3.36 13.84 17.96
C ILE A 868 3.30 13.46 19.44
N GLY A 869 2.12 13.59 20.05
CA GLY A 869 1.86 13.23 21.44
C GLY A 869 2.21 14.28 22.49
N LEU A 870 2.36 15.57 22.12
CA LEU A 870 2.46 16.67 23.09
C LEU A 870 1.07 17.08 23.61
N ILE A 871 0.40 16.16 24.30
CA ILE A 871 -0.97 16.34 24.80
C ILE A 871 -1.19 15.54 26.09
N GLN A 872 -2.18 15.97 26.88
CA GLN A 872 -2.71 15.27 28.04
C GLN A 872 -4.23 15.11 27.90
N PRO A 873 -4.70 13.97 27.38
CA PRO A 873 -6.13 13.78 27.15
C PRO A 873 -6.88 13.39 28.43
N ILE A 874 -8.13 13.84 28.56
CA ILE A 874 -9.15 13.12 29.34
C ILE A 874 -9.57 11.89 28.51
N GLY A 875 -8.77 10.83 28.60
CA GLY A 875 -8.85 9.62 27.78
C GLY A 875 -7.46 9.06 27.49
N SER A 876 -7.34 8.23 26.44
CA SER A 876 -6.05 7.62 26.09
C SER A 876 -5.27 8.46 25.07
N ILE A 877 -3.94 8.56 25.25
CA ILE A 877 -3.04 9.28 24.34
C ILE A 877 -2.67 8.45 23.10
N MET A 878 -2.63 7.12 23.23
CA MET A 878 -2.15 6.19 22.20
C MET A 878 -2.88 6.37 20.86
N PRO A 879 -4.22 6.29 20.78
CA PRO A 879 -4.96 6.49 19.53
C PRO A 879 -4.93 7.95 19.03
N ILE A 880 -4.74 8.93 19.93
CA ILE A 880 -4.59 10.32 19.51
C ILE A 880 -3.23 10.53 18.83
N ALA A 881 -2.15 10.01 19.39
CA ALA A 881 -0.82 10.08 18.78
C ALA A 881 -0.80 9.39 17.40
N GLU A 882 -1.51 8.27 17.27
CA GLU A 882 -1.74 7.61 15.98
C GLU A 882 -2.51 8.50 14.99
N MET A 883 -3.60 9.13 15.43
CA MET A 883 -4.38 10.04 14.60
C MET A 883 -3.56 11.27 14.18
N GLN A 884 -2.73 11.83 15.07
CA GLN A 884 -1.81 12.92 14.75
C GLN A 884 -0.81 12.48 13.66
N ALA A 885 -0.25 11.27 13.74
CA ALA A 885 0.63 10.74 12.69
C ALA A 885 -0.08 10.61 11.34
N ARG A 886 -1.33 10.11 11.34
CA ARG A 886 -2.16 10.02 10.12
C ARG A 886 -2.43 11.39 9.50
N VAL A 887 -2.85 12.36 10.32
CA VAL A 887 -3.09 13.75 9.90
C VAL A 887 -1.82 14.35 9.29
N PHE A 888 -0.67 14.14 9.94
CA PHE A 888 0.61 14.62 9.44
C PHE A 888 0.93 14.08 8.04
N PHE A 889 0.84 12.77 7.84
CA PHE A 889 1.20 12.18 6.56
C PHE A 889 0.17 12.43 5.45
N GLU A 890 -1.12 12.52 5.76
CA GLU A 890 -2.15 12.93 4.80
C GLU A 890 -1.88 14.35 4.26
N ILE A 891 -1.49 15.27 5.16
CA ILE A 891 -1.14 16.65 4.79
C ILE A 891 0.20 16.70 4.03
N PHE A 892 1.22 16.00 4.52
CA PHE A 892 2.57 16.02 3.94
C PHE A 892 2.62 15.39 2.53
N THR A 893 1.79 14.38 2.27
CA THR A 893 1.64 13.78 0.93
C THR A 893 0.77 14.63 0.00
N GLY A 894 0.12 15.68 0.52
CA GLY A 894 -0.74 16.58 -0.24
C GLY A 894 -2.15 16.03 -0.51
N ALA A 895 -2.52 14.91 0.13
CA ALA A 895 -3.87 14.34 0.02
C ALA A 895 -4.91 15.20 0.74
N SER A 896 -4.51 15.87 1.83
CA SER A 896 -5.27 16.91 2.52
C SER A 896 -4.45 18.19 2.67
N LYS A 897 -5.10 19.31 3.01
CA LYS A 897 -4.43 20.61 3.20
C LYS A 897 -4.75 21.18 4.57
N LEU A 898 -3.75 21.82 5.17
CA LEU A 898 -3.97 22.65 6.36
C LEU A 898 -4.92 23.81 6.04
N PRO A 899 -5.73 24.27 7.01
CA PRO A 899 -6.50 25.50 6.88
C PRO A 899 -5.60 26.72 6.62
N LYS A 900 -6.21 27.84 6.24
CA LYS A 900 -5.47 29.10 6.07
C LYS A 900 -4.82 29.54 7.39
N LYS A 901 -3.70 30.26 7.29
CA LYS A 901 -2.90 30.74 8.41
C LYS A 901 -3.73 31.50 9.45
N GLU A 902 -4.68 32.33 9.01
CA GLU A 902 -5.55 33.10 9.90
C GLU A 902 -6.43 32.18 10.75
N VAL A 903 -7.04 31.17 10.12
CA VAL A 903 -7.88 30.17 10.81
C VAL A 903 -7.06 29.35 11.81
N ILE A 904 -5.81 29.05 11.46
CA ILE A 904 -4.90 28.33 12.35
C ILE A 904 -4.53 29.17 13.58
N LEU A 905 -4.18 30.45 13.38
CA LEU A 905 -3.85 31.35 14.48
C LEU A 905 -5.06 31.59 15.39
N ASP A 906 -6.26 31.70 14.81
CA ASP A 906 -7.51 31.77 15.55
C ASP A 906 -7.73 30.48 16.37
N ASP A 907 -7.54 29.28 15.79
CA ASP A 907 -7.67 28.01 16.53
C ASP A 907 -6.72 27.94 17.72
N ILE A 908 -5.45 28.32 17.53
CA ILE A 908 -4.45 28.37 18.60
C ILE A 908 -4.91 29.33 19.72
N TYR A 909 -5.35 30.54 19.35
CA TYR A 909 -5.82 31.53 20.30
C TYR A 909 -7.06 31.07 21.07
N TYR A 910 -8.09 30.59 20.35
CA TYR A 910 -9.34 30.13 20.97
C TYR A 910 -9.13 28.92 21.86
N LYS A 911 -8.28 27.95 21.47
CA LYS A 911 -7.93 26.82 22.34
C LYS A 911 -7.22 27.28 23.61
N HIS A 912 -6.25 28.19 23.49
CA HIS A 912 -5.56 28.74 24.65
C HIS A 912 -6.54 29.46 25.59
N MET A 913 -7.47 30.26 25.05
CA MET A 913 -8.53 30.91 25.82
C MET A 913 -9.48 29.91 26.50
N GLN A 914 -9.98 28.91 25.77
CA GLN A 914 -10.88 27.89 26.33
C GLN A 914 -10.21 27.11 27.46
N MET A 915 -8.93 26.77 27.29
CA MET A 915 -8.15 26.09 28.31
C MET A 915 -7.93 26.97 29.54
N SER A 916 -7.55 28.24 29.37
CA SER A 916 -7.28 29.15 30.49
C SER A 916 -8.54 29.50 31.28
N GLN A 917 -9.71 29.50 30.64
CA GLN A 917 -11.01 29.68 31.30
C GLN A 917 -11.47 28.42 32.06
N ARG A 918 -11.25 27.22 31.48
CA ARG A 918 -11.72 25.96 32.05
C ARG A 918 -10.80 25.43 33.15
N TYR A 919 -9.50 25.41 32.90
CA TYR A 919 -8.53 24.74 33.76
C TYR A 919 -7.91 25.67 34.80
N VAL A 920 -7.67 25.13 36.00
CA VAL A 920 -6.94 25.85 37.05
C VAL A 920 -5.54 26.21 36.54
N HIS A 921 -5.19 27.50 36.64
CA HIS A 921 -3.89 28.03 36.19
C HIS A 921 -2.73 27.29 36.88
N SER A 922 -1.98 26.51 36.10
CA SER A 922 -0.86 25.69 36.52
C SER A 922 -0.03 25.26 35.31
N LEU A 923 1.30 25.16 35.49
CA LEU A 923 2.23 24.61 34.49
C LEU A 923 1.86 23.18 34.05
N ARG A 924 1.07 22.45 34.85
CA ARG A 924 0.61 21.10 34.55
C ARG A 924 -0.52 21.04 33.50
N HIS A 925 -1.27 22.13 33.28
CA HIS A 925 -2.52 22.08 32.51
C HIS A 925 -2.44 22.78 31.14
N THR A 926 -1.25 22.87 30.55
CA THR A 926 -0.99 23.65 29.33
C THR A 926 -1.24 22.90 28.01
N VAL A 927 -1.45 21.58 28.06
CA VAL A 927 -1.63 20.71 26.87
C VAL A 927 -2.84 19.76 26.99
N GLN A 928 -3.90 20.18 27.69
CA GLN A 928 -5.08 19.34 27.97
C GLN A 928 -6.03 19.24 26.75
N VAL A 929 -6.55 18.05 26.48
CA VAL A 929 -7.55 17.82 25.41
C VAL A 929 -8.67 16.87 25.85
N ASP A 930 -9.86 17.00 25.28
CA ASP A 930 -10.96 16.04 25.46
C ASP A 930 -10.94 14.99 24.34
N TYR A 931 -10.89 13.71 24.69
CA TYR A 931 -10.61 12.60 23.75
C TYR A 931 -11.49 12.61 22.49
N ILE A 932 -12.82 12.54 22.63
CA ILE A 932 -13.73 12.42 21.46
C ILE A 932 -13.68 13.68 20.59
N GLN A 933 -13.71 14.85 21.20
CA GLN A 933 -13.75 16.13 20.49
C GLN A 933 -12.47 16.34 19.70
N PHE A 934 -11.33 16.07 20.34
CA PHE A 934 -10.03 16.22 19.69
C PHE A 934 -9.79 15.17 18.59
N MET A 935 -10.24 13.92 18.79
CA MET A 935 -10.23 12.91 17.74
C MET A 935 -11.10 13.32 16.54
N ASP A 936 -12.28 13.90 16.77
CA ASP A 936 -13.16 14.41 15.70
C ASP A 936 -12.54 15.62 14.98
N GLU A 937 -11.87 16.53 15.70
CA GLU A 937 -11.14 17.64 15.09
C GLU A 937 -10.01 17.16 14.17
N LEU A 938 -9.20 16.22 14.63
CA LEU A 938 -8.12 15.64 13.83
C LEU A 938 -8.67 14.86 12.64
N ALA A 939 -9.68 14.02 12.87
CA ALA A 939 -10.35 13.27 11.82
C ALA A 939 -11.01 14.19 10.77
N GLY A 940 -11.49 15.37 11.18
CA GLY A 940 -12.05 16.38 10.29
C GLY A 940 -11.04 16.99 9.34
N LEU A 941 -9.75 17.08 9.73
CA LEU A 941 -8.68 17.58 8.86
C LEU A 941 -8.41 16.65 7.67
N ILE A 942 -8.77 15.37 7.79
CA ILE A 942 -8.53 14.33 6.78
C ILE A 942 -9.82 13.61 6.34
N ASP A 943 -10.98 14.23 6.60
CA ASP A 943 -12.33 13.74 6.32
C ASP A 943 -12.60 12.26 6.69
N CYS A 944 -12.09 11.81 7.84
CA CYS A 944 -12.28 10.45 8.35
C CYS A 944 -13.17 10.38 9.61
N ILE A 945 -14.00 11.41 9.85
CA ILE A 945 -14.94 11.43 10.97
C ILE A 945 -15.97 10.30 10.77
N PRO A 946 -16.19 9.40 11.77
CA PRO A 946 -17.23 8.40 11.66
C PRO A 946 -18.61 9.08 11.69
N ARG A 947 -19.45 8.76 10.69
CA ARG A 947 -20.81 9.30 10.53
C ARG A 947 -21.82 8.17 10.77
N PRO A 948 -22.33 7.96 11.99
CA PRO A 948 -23.17 6.80 12.33
C PRO A 948 -24.37 6.62 11.40
N LEU A 949 -25.00 7.72 10.94
CA LEU A 949 -26.15 7.69 10.04
C LEU A 949 -25.84 7.03 8.69
N ASP A 950 -24.60 7.16 8.20
CA ASP A 950 -24.19 6.56 6.93
C ASP A 950 -24.24 5.04 7.00
N TYR A 951 -24.10 4.45 8.20
CA TYR A 951 -24.07 2.99 8.43
C TYR A 951 -25.45 2.39 8.76
N ILE A 952 -26.45 3.21 9.12
CA ILE A 952 -27.79 2.72 9.51
C ILE A 952 -28.56 2.17 8.30
N PHE A 953 -28.36 2.73 7.10
CA PHE A 953 -29.15 2.39 5.91
C PHE A 953 -28.36 1.74 4.77
N THR A 954 -27.03 1.84 4.79
CA THR A 954 -26.19 1.22 3.76
C THR A 954 -25.79 -0.21 4.09
N ASP A 955 -26.01 -0.64 5.34
CA ASP A 955 -25.53 -1.94 5.78
C ASP A 955 -26.40 -2.64 6.86
N PRO A 956 -27.66 -3.01 6.56
CA PRO A 956 -28.52 -3.72 7.52
C PRO A 956 -28.05 -5.16 7.83
N LYS A 957 -27.02 -5.69 7.14
CA LYS A 957 -26.42 -7.02 7.39
C LYS A 957 -24.87 -7.08 7.41
N GLY A 958 -24.15 -6.00 7.15
CA GLY A 958 -22.72 -5.88 7.43
C GLY A 958 -21.71 -6.28 6.32
N ASN A 959 -21.97 -6.04 5.03
CA ASN A 959 -21.19 -6.66 3.93
C ASN A 959 -20.21 -5.72 3.19
N HIS A 960 -20.14 -4.42 3.49
CA HIS A 960 -19.29 -3.49 2.73
C HIS A 960 -18.58 -2.46 3.60
N THR A 961 -17.70 -2.89 4.51
CA THR A 961 -16.52 -2.12 4.97
C THR A 961 -15.61 -3.06 5.77
N TRP A 962 -14.28 -2.89 5.64
CA TRP A 962 -13.20 -3.50 6.45
C TRP A 962 -13.65 -4.51 7.53
N SER A 963 -13.70 -5.80 7.20
CA SER A 963 -14.23 -6.86 8.09
C SER A 963 -13.57 -6.88 9.48
N GLY A 964 -12.26 -6.61 9.56
CA GLY A 964 -11.53 -6.61 10.83
C GLY A 964 -11.90 -5.49 11.81
N ALA A 965 -12.21 -4.28 11.33
CA ALA A 965 -12.57 -3.16 12.20
C ALA A 965 -13.98 -3.34 12.79
N ARG A 966 -14.92 -3.87 11.99
CA ARG A 966 -16.26 -4.23 12.45
C ARG A 966 -16.21 -5.31 13.53
N ASP A 967 -15.52 -6.41 13.26
CA ASP A 967 -15.42 -7.52 14.21
C ASP A 967 -14.77 -7.05 15.51
N ALA A 968 -13.75 -6.20 15.45
CA ALA A 968 -13.17 -5.58 16.63
C ALA A 968 -14.20 -4.74 17.41
N ILE A 969 -14.93 -3.82 16.76
CA ILE A 969 -15.95 -2.97 17.41
C ILE A 969 -17.07 -3.81 18.05
N MET A 970 -17.60 -4.78 17.31
CA MET A 970 -18.71 -5.63 17.77
C MET A 970 -18.28 -6.61 18.88
N THR A 971 -16.98 -6.87 19.01
CA THR A 971 -16.43 -7.75 20.06
C THR A 971 -15.78 -7.01 21.22
N VAL A 972 -15.70 -5.67 21.23
CA VAL A 972 -15.06 -4.89 22.31
C VAL A 972 -15.57 -5.33 23.69
N GLN A 973 -16.89 -5.40 23.87
CA GLN A 973 -17.47 -5.82 25.15
C GLN A 973 -17.08 -7.26 25.49
N LYS A 974 -17.21 -8.18 24.54
CA LYS A 974 -16.84 -9.59 24.70
C LYS A 974 -15.35 -9.76 25.06
N ARG A 975 -14.45 -8.99 24.45
CA ARG A 975 -13.00 -8.99 24.68
C ARG A 975 -12.63 -8.38 26.04
N SER A 976 -13.37 -7.36 26.47
CA SER A 976 -13.29 -6.82 27.82
C SER A 976 -13.70 -7.88 28.86
N ASP A 977 -14.79 -8.61 28.59
CA ASP A 977 -15.30 -9.64 29.48
C ASP A 977 -14.39 -10.88 29.53
N GLU A 978 -13.71 -11.21 28.43
CA GLU A 978 -12.71 -12.30 28.37
C GLU A 978 -11.53 -12.09 29.33
N ALA A 979 -11.22 -10.84 29.70
CA ALA A 979 -10.19 -10.55 30.69
C ALA A 979 -10.53 -11.08 32.10
N PHE A 980 -11.81 -11.34 32.39
CA PHE A 980 -12.29 -11.84 33.69
C PHE A 980 -12.41 -13.37 33.74
N LYS A 981 -12.29 -14.09 32.60
CA LYS A 981 -12.52 -15.54 32.50
C LYS A 981 -11.33 -16.35 33.01
N GLY A 982 -11.15 -16.39 34.33
CA GLY A 982 -10.17 -17.25 35.01
C GLY A 982 -10.77 -18.56 35.58
N ARG A 983 -12.08 -18.60 35.79
CA ARG A 983 -12.85 -19.77 36.28
C ARG A 983 -14.26 -19.69 35.69
N ASP A 984 -14.73 -20.80 35.11
CA ASP A 984 -16.12 -20.90 34.64
C ASP A 984 -17.05 -21.09 35.84
N VAL A 985 -17.99 -20.16 36.03
CA VAL A 985 -18.97 -20.18 37.12
C VAL A 985 -20.33 -20.74 36.68
N GLY A 986 -20.45 -21.20 35.42
CA GLY A 986 -21.66 -21.84 34.89
C GLY A 986 -22.89 -20.94 34.77
N ILE A 987 -22.71 -19.62 34.93
CA ILE A 987 -23.76 -18.59 34.86
C ILE A 987 -23.28 -17.49 33.92
N GLU A 988 -24.05 -17.21 32.86
CA GLU A 988 -23.73 -16.09 31.97
C GLU A 988 -23.88 -14.75 32.72
N PRO A 989 -22.92 -13.81 32.56
CA PRO A 989 -23.05 -12.47 33.12
C PRO A 989 -24.34 -11.81 32.64
N SER A 990 -25.05 -11.10 33.53
CA SER A 990 -26.28 -10.38 33.18
C SER A 990 -26.00 -9.37 32.05
N SER A 991 -26.42 -9.69 30.82
CA SER A 991 -26.07 -8.95 29.59
C SER A 991 -26.85 -7.64 29.38
N ASN A 992 -27.41 -7.05 30.44
CA ASN A 992 -28.34 -5.92 30.34
C ASN A 992 -27.70 -4.56 29.96
N TYR A 993 -26.38 -4.50 29.76
CA TYR A 993 -25.68 -3.25 29.46
C TYR A 993 -25.89 -2.77 28.01
N ALA A 994 -25.93 -3.70 27.04
CA ALA A 994 -26.08 -3.35 25.63
C ALA A 994 -27.50 -2.87 25.27
N THR A 995 -28.52 -3.40 25.95
CA THR A 995 -29.93 -3.16 25.62
C THR A 995 -30.44 -1.80 26.11
N GLN A 996 -29.91 -1.26 27.21
CA GLN A 996 -30.40 0.00 27.79
C GLN A 996 -29.96 1.26 27.00
N TYR A 997 -28.81 1.25 26.34
CA TYR A 997 -28.29 2.43 25.61
C TYR A 997 -28.70 2.47 24.12
N VAL A 998 -28.95 1.32 23.49
CA VAL A 998 -29.42 1.25 22.10
C VAL A 998 -30.82 1.84 21.95
N PHE A 999 -31.72 1.56 22.90
CA PHE A 999 -33.09 2.09 22.88
C PHE A 999 -33.16 3.62 23.10
N ALA A 1000 -32.30 4.19 23.96
CA ALA A 1000 -32.27 5.64 24.19
C ALA A 1000 -31.71 6.44 22.99
N SER A 1001 -30.86 5.81 22.17
CA SER A 1001 -30.19 6.47 21.02
C SER A 1001 -31.11 6.63 19.80
N ILE A 1002 -32.13 5.79 19.67
CA ILE A 1002 -33.06 5.79 18.52
C ILE A 1002 -34.11 6.91 18.64
N PHE A 1003 -34.44 7.36 19.86
CA PHE A 1003 -35.56 8.28 20.10
C PHE A 1003 -35.18 9.76 20.33
N MET A 1004 -33.89 10.12 20.33
CA MET A 1004 -33.42 11.46 20.74
C MET A 1004 -32.39 12.07 19.76
N LEU A 1005 -32.61 11.96 18.45
CA LEU A 1005 -31.78 12.63 17.44
C LEU A 1005 -32.39 13.99 17.03
N PRO A 1006 -31.67 15.12 17.16
CA PRO A 1006 -32.07 16.38 16.54
C PRO A 1006 -31.79 16.34 15.03
N LEU A 1007 -32.81 16.64 14.23
CA LEU A 1007 -32.68 16.90 12.78
C LEU A 1007 -31.90 18.20 12.55
N ASN A 1008 -30.57 18.13 12.44
CA ASN A 1008 -29.76 19.26 12.01
C ASN A 1008 -29.58 19.25 10.48
N CYS A 1009 -30.57 19.80 9.77
CA CYS A 1009 -30.43 20.24 8.40
C CYS A 1009 -29.66 21.57 8.36
N LYS A 1010 -28.62 21.69 7.52
CA LYS A 1010 -28.03 23.00 7.17
C LYS A 1010 -29.07 23.87 6.45
N PRO A 1011 -29.06 25.20 6.63
CA PRO A 1011 -30.03 26.08 5.98
C PRO A 1011 -29.68 26.20 4.48
N LEU A 1012 -30.54 25.64 3.63
CA LEU A 1012 -30.62 26.04 2.22
C LEU A 1012 -31.49 27.29 2.14
N HIS A 1013 -30.93 28.36 1.60
CA HIS A 1013 -31.66 29.58 1.28
C HIS A 1013 -32.86 29.28 0.38
N HIS A 1014 -34.01 29.85 0.77
CA HIS A 1014 -35.22 30.07 -0.02
C HIS A 1014 -35.82 28.87 -0.78
N GLN A 1015 -36.85 28.25 -0.19
CA GLN A 1015 -38.25 28.48 -0.57
C GLN A 1015 -39.17 27.72 0.40
N SER A 1016 -40.24 28.40 0.81
CA SER A 1016 -41.38 27.88 1.57
C SER A 1016 -41.93 26.57 0.99
N THR A 1017 -42.32 25.61 1.84
CA THR A 1017 -43.70 25.09 2.04
C THR A 1017 -43.69 23.82 2.93
N GLN A 1018 -44.51 23.84 3.99
CA GLN A 1018 -45.11 22.73 4.77
C GLN A 1018 -44.43 21.35 4.84
N ILE A 1019 -44.01 20.92 6.05
CA ILE A 1019 -44.28 19.55 6.57
C ILE A 1019 -44.41 19.62 8.10
N SER A 1020 -45.66 19.64 8.59
CA SER A 1020 -46.04 19.34 9.98
C SER A 1020 -46.65 17.94 9.98
N PHE A 1021 -45.89 16.89 10.27
CA PHE A 1021 -46.45 15.57 10.64
C PHE A 1021 -45.34 14.72 11.28
N ILE A 1022 -45.71 13.88 12.24
CA ILE A 1022 -44.88 12.93 13.04
C ILE A 1022 -44.39 13.49 14.40
N LEU A 1023 -45.34 13.79 15.30
CA LEU A 1023 -45.13 13.79 16.76
C LEU A 1023 -46.39 13.28 17.47
N GLY A 1024 -46.86 12.12 17.05
CA GLY A 1024 -47.94 11.40 17.73
C GLY A 1024 -47.79 9.92 17.45
N VAL A 1025 -47.48 9.15 18.49
CA VAL A 1025 -47.89 7.75 18.74
C VAL A 1025 -46.99 7.14 19.85
N HIS A 1026 -47.65 6.78 20.96
CA HIS A 1026 -47.31 5.78 22.00
C HIS A 1026 -46.46 6.18 23.22
N PHE A 1027 -47.15 6.85 24.15
CA PHE A 1027 -46.98 6.70 25.59
C PHE A 1027 -47.96 5.61 26.08
N THR A 1028 -47.59 4.32 26.00
CA THR A 1028 -48.29 3.25 26.74
C THR A 1028 -47.39 2.02 26.79
N LEU A 1029 -46.76 1.77 27.95
CA LEU A 1029 -46.30 0.49 28.51
C LEU A 1029 -45.12 0.74 29.46
N LEU A 1030 -45.43 1.24 30.66
CA LEU A 1030 -44.67 1.01 31.89
C LEU A 1030 -45.66 1.18 33.06
N ASN A 1031 -46.31 0.06 33.39
CA ASN A 1031 -46.75 -0.28 34.74
C ASN A 1031 -45.92 -1.49 35.15
#